data_AF-A0A3A0D4X9-F1
#
_entry.id   AF-A0A3A0D4X9-F1
#
_cell.length_a   1.000
_cell.length_b   1.000
_cell.length_c   1.000
_cell.angle_alpha   90.00
_cell.angle_beta   90.00
_cell.angle_gamma   90.00
#
_symmetry.space_group_name_H-M   'P 1'
#
loop_
_entity.id
_entity.type
_entity.pdbx_description
1 polymer ?
#
loop_
_entity_poly.entity_id
_entity_poly.type
_entity_poly.pdbx_seq_one_letter_code
_entity_poly.pdbx_strand_id
1 'polypeptide(L)'
;MISSLFLAAIACAACSAAAQGESVAAAADETDLSQALAVLERDLTSRDYLDVLATMIPTDLAAEWQRVATEDNYHLFAERHGGVDKLSGDPVLKAAYARRRKIAAAFLDLMRGAYAKKNIRPPFDDEAVLTKALASATKRGTKGQLPDFPIRAIPPVAGAEKHWPSFRGPTGQGIVIDTQIPDRWSDSENVLWKAKLPGRGNSSPVVWGDRLFVTSEAEPRGAAAPLGPKDRAPERLLLCYALEETKNAAGEKVAPGGLLWQIAAPQPVEHETLYWKNTLASSTPATDGERVIAFFGNAGLLCTDLDGRRLWHADLGTFPTMHGPGTSPVIYKNLVIVIQDQTVGTSLCAAFDKRTGERVWQKPRPNAAGWSSPVLLRVGDRDELIYNGSNDVVSYDPATGDEVWKAAGTSIESIPSIVSGGGLLYSTSGRNGPMFALRPGGKGDITDTHVVWRHERGGPHVPTPAWHDGRLYVVSDTGVVTVFDAATGETLSQKRLRGRFSMAPLVIGDKLLLVSEEGVCYIAKSDPRLEIVARSDLKEPVLATPAVLGGKLYFRTAEHLICIGKPSAAVDAPAAAKPVKQLILPGESFLVENRPAFVLWPPQEKRRNPQPWIFYAPTLPAYPDEAEKWMHERFLEAGIAVAGIDCGEAYGSPDGQSLFTALYRELTDKHAFAAKPCLLGRSRGGLWVSSWAIANPEKVAGIAGIYPVFDLTTYPGLDKAAPSYGLTESALRESLAQHNPIARIDVLARAKVPVFIIHGDDDKVVPLKQNSAELAARYAAAGAGDAARLVVAKGQGHNFWQGFFQCQELVDFAIERANEGAKAAARQ
;
A
#
# COMPACT_ATOMS: atom_id res chain seq x y z
N MET A 1 -11.92 -55.78 20.28
CA MET A 1 -10.98 -56.58 19.47
C MET A 1 -11.11 -56.12 18.03
N ILE A 2 -9.99 -55.81 17.36
CA ILE A 2 -9.86 -55.64 15.89
C ILE A 2 -10.57 -54.35 15.39
N SER A 3 -9.96 -53.17 15.19
CA SER A 3 -8.68 -52.82 14.53
C SER A 3 -8.41 -53.59 13.25
N SER A 4 -8.34 -52.84 12.15
CA SER A 4 -7.63 -53.20 10.92
C SER A 4 -8.33 -54.22 10.04
N LEU A 5 -8.98 -53.73 8.97
CA LEU A 5 -9.06 -54.35 7.63
C LEU A 5 -10.22 -53.73 6.84
N PHE A 6 -10.18 -52.43 6.53
CA PHE A 6 -10.92 -51.90 5.36
C PHE A 6 -10.38 -50.51 4.91
N LEU A 7 -9.13 -50.20 5.28
CA LEU A 7 -8.37 -49.04 4.76
C LEU A 7 -7.17 -49.45 3.88
N ALA A 8 -7.06 -50.73 3.52
CA ALA A 8 -5.96 -51.28 2.74
C ALA A 8 -6.47 -52.21 1.63
N ALA A 9 -7.14 -51.66 0.61
CA ALA A 9 -7.42 -52.40 -0.63
C ALA A 9 -7.79 -51.53 -1.86
N ILE A 10 -7.61 -50.20 -1.83
CA ILE A 10 -7.60 -49.38 -3.05
C ILE A 10 -6.35 -48.48 -3.01
N ALA A 11 -5.23 -49.17 -2.82
CA ALA A 11 -3.87 -48.67 -2.96
C ALA A 11 -3.08 -49.73 -3.73
N CYS A 12 -3.52 -50.06 -4.95
CA CYS A 12 -2.72 -50.82 -5.92
C CYS A 12 -3.35 -50.77 -7.32
N ALA A 13 -3.41 -49.59 -7.91
CA ALA A 13 -3.49 -49.41 -9.38
C ALA A 13 -2.91 -48.05 -9.83
N ALA A 14 -2.17 -47.37 -8.96
CA ALA A 14 -1.45 -46.13 -9.26
C ALA A 14 0.06 -46.42 -9.40
N CYS A 15 0.40 -47.36 -10.28
CA CYS A 15 1.76 -47.62 -10.77
C CYS A 15 1.66 -48.36 -12.10
N SER A 16 1.45 -47.62 -13.19
CA SER A 16 1.97 -47.87 -14.56
C SER A 16 1.14 -47.15 -15.62
N ALA A 17 1.27 -45.83 -15.66
CA ALA A 17 1.09 -45.06 -16.91
C ALA A 17 1.75 -43.69 -16.77
N ALA A 18 3.01 -43.68 -16.31
CA ALA A 18 3.92 -42.56 -16.48
C ALA A 18 4.74 -42.83 -17.74
N ALA A 19 4.19 -42.44 -18.89
CA ALA A 19 4.92 -42.28 -20.14
C ALA A 19 4.06 -41.45 -21.11
N GLN A 20 3.95 -40.14 -20.81
CA GLN A 20 3.75 -39.04 -21.75
C GLN A 20 3.57 -37.77 -20.91
N GLY A 21 4.67 -37.05 -20.74
CA GLY A 21 4.67 -35.73 -20.14
C GLY A 21 4.40 -34.67 -21.20
N GLU A 22 3.59 -33.68 -20.85
CA GLU A 22 3.80 -32.24 -21.04
C GLU A 22 2.54 -31.47 -20.55
N SER A 23 2.76 -30.29 -19.97
CA SER A 23 1.79 -29.29 -19.48
C SER A 23 0.99 -29.56 -18.17
N VAL A 24 1.57 -29.22 -17.00
CA VAL A 24 0.79 -29.07 -15.76
C VAL A 24 1.12 -27.77 -15.01
N ALA A 25 1.41 -26.68 -15.74
CA ALA A 25 1.59 -25.36 -15.12
C ALA A 25 0.81 -24.23 -15.81
N ALA A 26 -0.19 -24.55 -16.63
CA ALA A 26 -1.15 -23.59 -17.16
C ALA A 26 -2.57 -24.10 -16.87
N ALA A 27 -3.36 -23.25 -16.22
CA ALA A 27 -4.77 -23.38 -15.80
C ALA A 27 -4.93 -23.45 -14.27
N ALA A 28 -5.36 -22.33 -13.67
CA ALA A 28 -6.45 -22.46 -12.70
C ALA A 28 -7.57 -23.21 -13.44
N ASP A 29 -8.12 -24.27 -12.85
CA ASP A 29 -9.08 -25.19 -13.47
C ASP A 29 -9.99 -24.43 -14.47
N GLU A 30 -9.90 -24.68 -15.78
CA GLU A 30 -10.60 -23.90 -16.82
C GLU A 30 -12.14 -23.93 -16.64
N THR A 31 -12.62 -24.76 -15.72
CA THR A 31 -14.02 -24.88 -15.33
C THR A 31 -14.45 -23.95 -14.20
N ASP A 32 -13.52 -23.48 -13.37
CA ASP A 32 -13.80 -22.64 -12.21
C ASP A 32 -14.21 -21.23 -12.62
N LEU A 33 -15.13 -20.63 -11.86
CA LEU A 33 -15.54 -19.24 -12.07
C LEU A 33 -14.45 -18.28 -11.59
N SER A 34 -14.27 -17.17 -12.30
CA SER A 34 -13.55 -16.03 -11.73
C SER A 34 -14.17 -15.61 -10.40
N GLN A 35 -13.35 -15.01 -9.53
CA GLN A 35 -13.80 -14.50 -8.23
C GLN A 35 -14.98 -13.53 -8.39
N ALA A 36 -14.98 -12.69 -9.43
CA ALA A 36 -16.05 -11.74 -9.72
C ALA A 36 -17.38 -12.46 -10.08
N LEU A 37 -17.33 -13.49 -10.93
CA LEU A 37 -18.52 -14.29 -11.29
C LEU A 37 -19.02 -15.14 -10.12
N ALA A 38 -18.12 -15.68 -9.29
CA ALA A 38 -18.49 -16.41 -8.07
C ALA A 38 -19.19 -15.51 -7.04
N VAL A 39 -18.73 -14.27 -6.88
CA VAL A 39 -19.41 -13.26 -6.05
C VAL A 39 -20.79 -12.94 -6.61
N LEU A 40 -20.90 -12.75 -7.94
CA LEU A 40 -22.18 -12.49 -8.59
C LEU A 40 -23.17 -13.65 -8.38
N GLU A 41 -22.70 -14.89 -8.56
CA GLU A 41 -23.49 -16.11 -8.35
C GLU A 41 -24.06 -16.19 -6.93
N ARG A 42 -23.25 -15.86 -5.91
CA ARG A 42 -23.71 -15.81 -4.51
C ARG A 42 -24.76 -14.71 -4.30
N ASP A 43 -24.49 -13.51 -4.80
CA ASP A 43 -25.32 -12.33 -4.55
C ASP A 43 -26.73 -12.47 -5.14
N LEU A 44 -26.91 -13.25 -6.21
CA LEU A 44 -28.23 -13.57 -6.78
C LEU A 44 -29.21 -14.18 -5.78
N THR A 45 -28.70 -14.81 -4.73
CA THR A 45 -29.51 -15.46 -3.68
C THR A 45 -29.46 -14.73 -2.34
N SER A 46 -28.72 -13.63 -2.25
CA SER A 46 -28.51 -12.88 -1.01
C SER A 46 -29.67 -11.93 -0.73
N ARG A 47 -30.37 -12.15 0.40
CA ARG A 47 -31.48 -11.28 0.82
C ARG A 47 -31.02 -9.85 1.09
N ASP A 48 -29.86 -9.69 1.74
CA ASP A 48 -29.26 -8.38 2.00
C ASP A 48 -28.97 -7.62 0.70
N TYR A 49 -28.50 -8.32 -0.33
CA TYR A 49 -28.22 -7.71 -1.63
C TYR A 49 -29.51 -7.29 -2.36
N LEU A 50 -30.55 -8.12 -2.32
CA LEU A 50 -31.85 -7.82 -2.92
C LEU A 50 -32.52 -6.60 -2.27
N ASP A 51 -32.41 -6.47 -0.94
CA ASP A 51 -32.93 -5.31 -0.20
C ASP A 51 -32.19 -4.03 -0.60
N VAL A 52 -30.87 -4.11 -0.79
CA VAL A 52 -30.05 -2.99 -1.28
C VAL A 52 -30.49 -2.58 -2.69
N LEU A 53 -30.63 -3.53 -3.63
CA LEU A 53 -31.03 -3.28 -5.01
C LEU A 53 -32.36 -2.52 -5.12
N ALA A 54 -33.32 -2.82 -4.24
CA ALA A 54 -34.62 -2.15 -4.20
C ALA A 54 -34.52 -0.66 -3.85
N THR A 55 -33.47 -0.25 -3.15
CA THR A 55 -33.25 1.14 -2.72
C THR A 55 -32.37 1.96 -3.67
N MET A 56 -31.74 1.33 -4.66
CA MET A 56 -30.80 2.00 -5.56
C MET A 56 -31.47 3.11 -6.39
N ILE A 57 -30.73 4.20 -6.59
CA ILE A 57 -31.10 5.26 -7.54
C ILE A 57 -30.59 4.91 -8.96
N PRO A 58 -31.12 5.55 -10.02
CA PRO A 58 -30.78 5.20 -11.40
C PRO A 58 -29.28 5.20 -11.73
N THR A 59 -28.51 6.12 -11.13
CA THR A 59 -27.06 6.20 -11.32
C THR A 59 -26.32 5.02 -10.70
N ASP A 60 -26.78 4.53 -9.54
CA ASP A 60 -26.23 3.32 -8.92
C ASP A 60 -26.54 2.09 -9.79
N LEU A 61 -27.80 1.97 -10.25
CA LEU A 61 -28.19 0.88 -11.17
C LEU A 61 -27.35 0.88 -12.45
N ALA A 62 -26.99 2.07 -12.95
CA ALA A 62 -26.17 2.25 -14.14
C ALA A 62 -24.70 1.83 -13.95
N ALA A 63 -24.21 1.78 -12.72
CA ALA A 63 -22.90 1.20 -12.38
C ALA A 63 -23.03 -0.30 -12.08
N GLU A 64 -24.08 -0.70 -11.35
CA GLU A 64 -24.26 -2.05 -10.84
C GLU A 64 -24.33 -3.11 -11.95
N TRP A 65 -24.98 -2.82 -13.07
CA TRP A 65 -25.11 -3.81 -14.16
C TRP A 65 -23.76 -4.20 -14.77
N GLN A 66 -22.74 -3.33 -14.67
CA GLN A 66 -21.41 -3.57 -15.23
C GLN A 66 -20.67 -4.71 -14.53
N ARG A 67 -21.15 -5.19 -13.38
CA ARG A 67 -20.64 -6.39 -12.71
C ARG A 67 -20.73 -7.67 -13.56
N VAL A 68 -21.56 -7.67 -14.61
CA VAL A 68 -21.61 -8.77 -15.58
C VAL A 68 -20.41 -8.77 -16.54
N ALA A 69 -19.77 -7.61 -16.74
CA ALA A 69 -18.66 -7.42 -17.66
C ALA A 69 -17.34 -7.81 -17.00
N THR A 70 -17.12 -9.13 -16.88
CA THR A 70 -15.89 -9.72 -16.32
C THR A 70 -15.09 -10.42 -17.42
N GLU A 71 -13.77 -10.58 -17.25
CA GLU A 71 -12.92 -11.31 -18.22
C GLU A 71 -13.37 -12.77 -18.41
N ASP A 72 -14.06 -13.36 -17.43
CA ASP A 72 -14.57 -14.73 -17.47
C ASP A 72 -16.07 -14.82 -17.85
N ASN A 73 -16.65 -13.73 -18.35
CA ASN A 73 -18.02 -13.73 -18.86
C ASN A 73 -18.21 -14.77 -19.98
N TYR A 74 -19.40 -15.37 -20.06
CA TYR A 74 -19.72 -16.41 -21.04
C TYR A 74 -19.45 -16.00 -22.50
N HIS A 75 -19.60 -14.72 -22.87
CA HIS A 75 -19.24 -14.23 -24.20
C HIS A 75 -17.74 -14.40 -24.50
N LEU A 76 -16.88 -13.95 -23.58
CA LEU A 76 -15.42 -14.02 -23.72
C LEU A 76 -14.90 -15.44 -23.52
N PHE A 77 -15.54 -16.21 -22.64
CA PHE A 77 -15.25 -17.64 -22.48
C PHE A 77 -15.49 -18.38 -23.80
N ALA A 78 -16.63 -18.17 -24.46
CA ALA A 78 -16.88 -18.77 -25.77
C ALA A 78 -15.86 -18.32 -26.82
N GLU A 79 -15.51 -17.04 -26.86
CA GLU A 79 -14.50 -16.52 -27.79
C GLU A 79 -13.13 -17.19 -27.59
N ARG A 80 -12.65 -17.29 -26.34
CA ARG A 80 -11.37 -17.95 -26.01
C ARG A 80 -11.32 -19.41 -26.44
N HIS A 81 -12.45 -20.11 -26.40
CA HIS A 81 -12.56 -21.51 -26.82
C HIS A 81 -13.02 -21.67 -28.29
N GLY A 82 -12.89 -20.60 -29.09
CA GLY A 82 -13.10 -20.65 -30.54
C GLY A 82 -14.57 -20.70 -30.98
N GLY A 83 -15.47 -20.21 -30.13
CA GLY A 83 -16.90 -20.04 -30.37
C GLY A 83 -17.79 -21.07 -29.68
N VAL A 84 -19.08 -20.74 -29.56
CA VAL A 84 -20.11 -21.58 -28.92
C VAL A 84 -20.24 -22.95 -29.60
N ASP A 85 -20.02 -23.00 -30.91
CA ASP A 85 -20.09 -24.25 -31.68
C ASP A 85 -18.97 -25.23 -31.29
N LYS A 86 -17.76 -24.73 -31.03
CA LYS A 86 -16.63 -25.57 -30.61
C LYS A 86 -16.74 -26.05 -29.17
N LEU A 87 -17.32 -25.22 -28.29
CA LEU A 87 -17.66 -25.61 -26.91
C LEU A 87 -18.62 -26.81 -26.83
N SER A 88 -19.47 -26.99 -27.85
CA SER A 88 -20.47 -28.06 -27.87
C SER A 88 -19.87 -29.46 -27.98
N GLY A 89 -18.60 -29.56 -28.42
CA GLY A 89 -17.85 -30.82 -28.54
C GLY A 89 -17.21 -31.30 -27.24
N ASP A 90 -17.15 -30.48 -26.20
CA ASP A 90 -16.57 -30.80 -24.89
C ASP A 90 -17.63 -30.66 -23.78
N PRO A 91 -18.09 -31.77 -23.16
CA PRO A 91 -19.11 -31.72 -22.11
C PRO A 91 -18.74 -30.86 -20.89
N VAL A 92 -17.45 -30.78 -20.56
CA VAL A 92 -16.92 -30.03 -19.41
C VAL A 92 -16.94 -28.54 -19.71
N LEU A 93 -16.40 -28.13 -20.86
CA LEU A 93 -16.43 -26.72 -21.28
C LEU A 93 -17.86 -26.23 -21.58
N LYS A 94 -18.73 -27.12 -22.09
CA LYS A 94 -20.16 -26.83 -22.27
C LYS A 94 -20.86 -26.54 -20.95
N ALA A 95 -20.58 -27.34 -19.91
CA ALA A 95 -21.12 -27.12 -18.57
C ALA A 95 -20.59 -25.81 -17.95
N ALA A 96 -19.29 -25.55 -18.10
CA ALA A 96 -18.63 -24.32 -17.64
C ALA A 96 -19.21 -23.05 -18.30
N TYR A 97 -19.43 -23.08 -19.62
CA TYR A 97 -20.10 -22.02 -20.37
C TYR A 97 -21.56 -21.83 -19.92
N ALA A 98 -22.31 -22.93 -19.77
CA ALA A 98 -23.71 -22.88 -19.35
C ALA A 98 -23.88 -22.26 -17.96
N ARG A 99 -22.98 -22.57 -17.01
CA ARG A 99 -22.98 -21.97 -15.67
C ARG A 99 -22.76 -20.46 -15.73
N ARG A 100 -21.72 -20.00 -16.43
CA ARG A 100 -21.41 -18.56 -16.61
C ARG A 100 -22.57 -17.81 -17.24
N ARG A 101 -23.17 -18.38 -18.29
CA ARG A 101 -24.34 -17.80 -18.98
C ARG A 101 -25.53 -17.70 -18.04
N LYS A 102 -25.79 -18.74 -17.22
CA LYS A 102 -26.88 -18.74 -16.25
C LYS A 102 -26.72 -17.63 -15.22
N ILE A 103 -25.51 -17.44 -14.68
CA ILE A 103 -25.22 -16.39 -13.69
C ILE A 103 -25.44 -15.01 -14.31
N ALA A 104 -24.85 -14.76 -15.47
CA ALA A 104 -24.98 -13.49 -16.16
C ALA A 104 -26.44 -13.16 -16.50
N ALA A 105 -27.19 -14.11 -17.05
CA ALA A 105 -28.59 -13.93 -17.41
C ALA A 105 -29.46 -13.62 -16.17
N ALA A 106 -29.31 -14.41 -15.10
CA ALA A 106 -30.06 -14.20 -13.86
C ALA A 106 -29.77 -12.83 -13.24
N PHE A 107 -28.52 -12.36 -13.30
CA PHE A 107 -28.15 -11.04 -12.80
C PHE A 107 -28.77 -9.92 -13.63
N LEU A 108 -28.71 -10.02 -14.96
CA LEU A 108 -29.32 -9.02 -15.84
C LEU A 108 -30.85 -9.00 -15.68
N ASP A 109 -31.51 -10.14 -15.49
CA ASP A 109 -32.95 -10.18 -15.20
C ASP A 109 -33.31 -9.51 -13.87
N LEU A 110 -32.49 -9.75 -12.83
CA LEU A 110 -32.63 -9.04 -11.56
C LEU A 110 -32.50 -7.52 -11.74
N MET A 111 -31.51 -7.08 -12.50
CA MET A 111 -31.30 -5.66 -12.84
C MET A 111 -32.48 -5.09 -13.64
N ARG A 112 -33.02 -5.82 -14.63
CA ARG A 112 -34.23 -5.40 -15.38
C ARG A 112 -35.39 -5.13 -14.43
N GLY A 113 -35.59 -6.00 -13.43
CA GLY A 113 -36.59 -5.79 -12.40
C GLY A 113 -36.39 -4.48 -11.61
N ALA A 114 -35.15 -4.15 -11.25
CA ALA A 114 -34.85 -2.89 -10.56
C ALA A 114 -35.04 -1.64 -11.44
N TYR A 115 -34.61 -1.71 -12.71
CA TYR A 115 -34.82 -0.65 -13.70
C TYR A 115 -36.31 -0.42 -13.99
N ALA A 116 -37.09 -1.49 -14.13
CA ALA A 116 -38.53 -1.43 -14.35
C ALA A 116 -39.26 -0.71 -13.20
N LYS A 117 -38.87 -0.97 -11.94
CA LYS A 117 -39.41 -0.26 -10.75
C LYS A 117 -39.16 1.26 -10.79
N LYS A 118 -38.17 1.72 -11.55
CA LYS A 118 -37.86 3.15 -11.75
C LYS A 118 -38.41 3.70 -13.06
N ASN A 119 -39.11 2.89 -13.85
CA ASN A 119 -39.61 3.23 -15.18
C ASN A 119 -38.49 3.69 -16.15
N ILE A 120 -37.32 3.06 -16.07
CA ILE A 120 -36.15 3.36 -16.90
C ILE A 120 -35.80 2.13 -17.73
N ARG A 121 -35.50 2.34 -19.01
CA ARG A 121 -35.02 1.26 -19.89
C ARG A 121 -33.58 0.88 -19.47
N PRO A 122 -33.30 -0.40 -19.20
CA PRO A 122 -31.95 -0.84 -18.84
C PRO A 122 -30.99 -0.64 -20.02
N PRO A 123 -29.78 -0.09 -19.79
CA PRO A 123 -28.83 0.25 -20.85
C PRO A 123 -28.21 -0.98 -21.53
N PHE A 124 -28.25 -2.13 -20.88
CA PHE A 124 -27.64 -3.39 -21.34
C PHE A 124 -28.56 -4.25 -22.21
N ASP A 125 -29.79 -3.82 -22.46
CA ASP A 125 -30.64 -4.42 -23.51
C ASP A 125 -30.20 -3.98 -24.91
N ASP A 126 -29.31 -2.98 -25.00
CA ASP A 126 -28.57 -2.67 -26.21
C ASP A 126 -27.30 -3.53 -26.25
N GLU A 127 -27.27 -4.48 -27.19
CA GLU A 127 -26.16 -5.41 -27.37
C GLU A 127 -24.84 -4.68 -27.64
N ALA A 128 -24.86 -3.53 -28.33
CA ALA A 128 -23.65 -2.74 -28.56
C ALA A 128 -23.11 -2.12 -27.26
N VAL A 129 -23.98 -1.76 -26.31
CA VAL A 129 -23.59 -1.23 -25.00
C VAL A 129 -23.00 -2.33 -24.12
N LEU A 130 -23.61 -3.52 -24.12
CA LEU A 130 -23.08 -4.69 -23.40
C LEU A 130 -21.73 -5.12 -23.97
N THR A 131 -21.61 -5.23 -25.29
CA THR A 131 -20.35 -5.56 -25.97
C THR A 131 -19.28 -4.50 -25.74
N LYS A 132 -19.64 -3.20 -25.72
CA LYS A 132 -18.70 -2.13 -25.37
C LYS A 132 -18.20 -2.23 -23.92
N ALA A 133 -19.08 -2.61 -22.98
CA ALA A 133 -18.70 -2.85 -21.59
C ALA A 133 -17.79 -4.09 -21.44
N LEU A 134 -18.08 -5.17 -22.17
CA LEU A 134 -17.22 -6.36 -22.22
C LEU A 134 -15.86 -6.04 -22.87
N ALA A 135 -15.84 -5.23 -23.93
CA ALA A 135 -14.62 -4.76 -24.56
C ALA A 135 -13.79 -3.84 -23.64
N SER A 136 -14.43 -3.06 -22.75
CA SER A 136 -13.69 -2.33 -21.71
C SER A 136 -13.14 -3.25 -20.62
N ALA A 137 -13.83 -4.35 -20.30
CA ALA A 137 -13.32 -5.35 -19.35
C ALA A 137 -12.11 -6.12 -19.90
N THR A 138 -11.96 -6.20 -21.23
CA THR A 138 -10.80 -6.82 -21.90
C THR A 138 -9.73 -5.83 -22.34
N LYS A 139 -9.99 -4.52 -22.26
CA LYS A 139 -8.97 -3.49 -22.42
C LYS A 139 -8.04 -3.55 -21.22
N ARG A 140 -7.08 -4.46 -21.28
CA ARG A 140 -5.84 -4.28 -20.56
C ARG A 140 -5.34 -2.90 -20.96
N GLY A 141 -5.08 -2.08 -19.95
CA GLY A 141 -4.09 -1.06 -20.09
C GLY A 141 -2.88 -1.56 -20.87
N THR A 142 -2.12 -0.68 -21.52
CA THR A 142 -0.78 -1.09 -21.92
C THR A 142 -0.15 -1.74 -20.69
N LYS A 143 0.33 -3.00 -20.80
CA LYS A 143 1.13 -3.63 -19.74
C LYS A 143 2.40 -2.79 -19.63
N GLY A 144 2.28 -1.63 -19.02
CA GLY A 144 3.36 -0.71 -18.81
C GLY A 144 4.26 -1.34 -17.78
N GLN A 145 5.54 -1.40 -18.08
CA GLN A 145 6.56 -1.58 -17.05
C GLN A 145 6.21 -0.67 -15.88
N LEU A 146 6.11 -1.23 -14.68
CA LEU A 146 6.15 -0.40 -13.47
C LEU A 146 7.41 0.47 -13.58
N PRO A 147 7.39 1.72 -13.12
CA PRO A 147 8.58 2.56 -13.23
C PRO A 147 9.76 1.88 -12.55
N ASP A 148 10.92 1.87 -13.22
CA ASP A 148 12.18 1.31 -12.69
C ASP A 148 12.80 2.17 -11.58
N PHE A 149 12.03 3.09 -11.00
CA PHE A 149 12.47 4.05 -10.01
C PHE A 149 11.47 4.15 -8.83
N PRO A 150 11.97 4.36 -7.60
CA PRO A 150 11.12 4.42 -6.43
C PRO A 150 10.26 5.69 -6.42
N ILE A 151 9.05 5.56 -5.87
CA ILE A 151 8.17 6.69 -5.53
C ILE A 151 8.08 6.75 -4.02
N ARG A 152 8.35 7.92 -3.44
CA ARG A 152 8.28 8.12 -1.98
C ARG A 152 7.57 9.41 -1.67
N ALA A 153 6.66 9.39 -0.69
CA ALA A 153 6.07 10.62 -0.19
C ALA A 153 7.14 11.49 0.50
N ILE A 154 7.04 12.80 0.33
CA ILE A 154 7.94 13.77 0.97
C ILE A 154 7.21 14.31 2.21
N PRO A 155 7.65 13.97 3.44
CA PRO A 155 7.04 14.51 4.64
C PRO A 155 7.36 16.01 4.82
N PRO A 156 6.55 16.75 5.61
CA PRO A 156 6.81 18.17 5.92
C PRO A 156 8.20 18.45 6.49
N VAL A 157 8.71 17.52 7.29
CA VAL A 157 10.04 17.53 7.91
C VAL A 157 10.46 16.09 8.23
N ALA A 158 11.76 15.85 8.42
CA ALA A 158 12.25 14.56 8.91
C ALA A 158 11.69 14.25 10.31
N GLY A 159 11.27 13.02 10.56
CA GLY A 159 10.66 12.61 11.84
C GLY A 159 9.14 12.75 11.89
N ALA A 160 8.52 13.39 10.88
CA ALA A 160 7.08 13.62 10.86
C ALA A 160 6.25 12.33 10.79
N GLU A 161 6.85 11.20 10.39
CA GLU A 161 6.24 9.87 10.43
C GLU A 161 5.84 9.40 11.83
N LYS A 162 6.39 10.02 12.88
CA LYS A 162 6.03 9.79 14.28
C LYS A 162 4.82 10.62 14.73
N HIS A 163 4.20 11.35 13.80
CA HIS A 163 3.14 12.32 14.04
C HIS A 163 2.06 12.23 12.94
N TRP A 164 1.11 13.15 12.96
CA TRP A 164 0.07 13.30 11.92
C TRP A 164 0.02 14.76 11.44
N PRO A 165 1.03 15.23 10.70
CA PRO A 165 1.33 16.66 10.54
C PRO A 165 0.45 17.41 9.52
N SER A 166 -0.35 16.72 8.73
CA SER A 166 -1.08 17.30 7.60
C SER A 166 -2.30 16.46 7.22
N PHE A 167 -3.07 16.94 6.25
CA PHE A 167 -4.19 16.18 5.67
C PHE A 167 -3.74 14.77 5.28
N ARG A 168 -4.48 13.75 5.76
CA ARG A 168 -4.17 12.33 5.54
C ARG A 168 -2.77 11.89 6.03
N GLY A 169 -2.23 12.58 7.04
CA GLY A 169 -1.03 12.16 7.76
C GLY A 169 0.28 12.50 7.06
N PRO A 170 1.41 11.91 7.51
CA PRO A 170 2.76 12.35 7.13
C PRO A 170 3.11 12.14 5.67
N THR A 171 2.40 11.24 4.99
CA THR A 171 2.60 10.93 3.56
C THR A 171 1.51 11.52 2.66
N GLY A 172 0.46 12.12 3.24
CA GLY A 172 -0.75 12.50 2.51
C GLY A 172 -1.60 11.30 2.03
N GLN A 173 -1.20 10.06 2.34
CA GLN A 173 -1.85 8.85 1.81
C GLN A 173 -2.89 8.23 2.74
N GLY A 174 -2.97 8.62 4.02
CA GLY A 174 -3.94 8.06 4.97
C GLY A 174 -3.63 6.61 5.35
N ILE A 175 -2.34 6.27 5.44
CA ILE A 175 -1.83 4.92 5.69
C ILE A 175 -0.95 4.93 6.95
N VAL A 176 -1.22 4.01 7.88
CA VAL A 176 -0.38 3.72 9.05
C VAL A 176 -0.26 2.20 9.19
N ILE A 177 0.93 1.64 9.00
CA ILE A 177 1.10 0.18 9.06
C ILE A 177 1.45 -0.30 10.48
N ASP A 178 2.20 0.50 11.23
CA ASP A 178 2.75 0.12 12.53
C ASP A 178 1.85 0.52 13.70
N THR A 179 0.54 0.35 13.56
CA THR A 179 -0.43 0.76 14.58
C THR A 179 -1.62 -0.18 14.63
N GLN A 180 -2.21 -0.30 15.81
CA GLN A 180 -3.46 -1.02 16.06
C GLN A 180 -4.41 -0.11 16.81
N ILE A 181 -5.66 -0.09 16.39
CA ILE A 181 -6.75 0.66 17.03
C ILE A 181 -7.73 -0.31 17.68
N PRO A 182 -8.56 0.14 18.64
CA PRO A 182 -9.70 -0.64 19.09
C PRO A 182 -10.60 -1.02 17.91
N ASP A 183 -11.11 -2.26 17.91
CA ASP A 183 -12.01 -2.69 16.84
C ASP A 183 -13.45 -2.19 17.04
N ARG A 184 -13.83 -1.88 18.29
CA ARG A 184 -15.15 -1.39 18.64
C ARG A 184 -15.03 -0.26 19.64
N TRP A 185 -15.98 0.65 19.54
CA TRP A 185 -16.24 1.72 20.50
C TRP A 185 -17.73 2.05 20.53
N SER A 186 -18.14 2.73 21.59
CA SER A 186 -19.48 3.25 21.80
C SER A 186 -19.39 4.65 22.41
N ASP A 187 -20.47 5.17 23.00
CA ASP A 187 -20.46 6.49 23.66
C ASP A 187 -19.58 6.50 24.92
N SER A 188 -19.28 5.32 25.50
CA SER A 188 -18.47 5.18 26.72
C SER A 188 -17.33 4.15 26.59
N GLU A 189 -17.44 3.18 25.69
CA GLU A 189 -16.39 2.18 25.46
C GLU A 189 -15.32 2.72 24.52
N ASN A 190 -14.05 2.62 24.93
CA ASN A 190 -12.88 3.07 24.16
C ASN A 190 -12.91 4.55 23.75
N VAL A 191 -13.71 5.37 24.44
CA VAL A 191 -13.67 6.85 24.33
C VAL A 191 -12.78 7.37 25.43
N LEU A 192 -11.63 7.94 25.08
CA LEU A 192 -10.67 8.49 26.05
C LEU A 192 -11.09 9.88 26.51
N TRP A 193 -11.59 10.70 25.58
CA TRP A 193 -12.16 12.01 25.87
C TRP A 193 -13.02 12.49 24.69
N LYS A 194 -13.91 13.43 24.99
CA LYS A 194 -14.79 14.11 24.04
C LYS A 194 -14.84 15.59 24.41
N ALA A 195 -14.59 16.48 23.44
CA ALA A 195 -14.47 17.91 23.66
C ALA A 195 -15.34 18.69 22.66
N LYS A 196 -16.13 19.66 23.14
CA LYS A 196 -16.99 20.47 22.29
C LYS A 196 -16.16 21.46 21.46
N LEU A 197 -16.47 21.54 20.16
CA LEU A 197 -15.90 22.53 19.26
C LEU A 197 -16.62 23.88 19.41
N PRO A 198 -15.91 25.01 19.29
CA PRO A 198 -16.51 26.36 19.39
C PRO A 198 -17.30 26.78 18.14
N GLY A 199 -17.36 25.93 17.12
CA GLY A 199 -18.17 26.13 15.93
C GLY A 199 -17.91 25.09 14.85
N ARG A 200 -18.30 25.41 13.62
CA ARG A 200 -18.36 24.46 12.50
C ARG A 200 -17.03 24.35 11.77
N GLY A 201 -16.83 23.22 11.09
CA GLY A 201 -15.78 23.07 10.07
C GLY A 201 -15.49 21.64 9.72
N ASN A 202 -14.70 21.44 8.66
CA ASN A 202 -14.46 20.12 8.07
C ASN A 202 -12.97 19.72 8.01
N SER A 203 -12.08 20.53 8.61
CA SER A 203 -10.66 20.22 8.63
C SER A 203 -10.40 18.89 9.32
N SER A 204 -9.51 18.08 8.77
CA SER A 204 -9.04 16.89 9.48
C SER A 204 -8.20 17.30 10.69
N PRO A 205 -8.21 16.52 11.79
CA PRO A 205 -7.27 16.75 12.88
C PRO A 205 -5.81 16.58 12.41
N VAL A 206 -4.93 17.44 12.93
CA VAL A 206 -3.47 17.36 12.77
C VAL A 206 -2.87 17.15 14.13
N VAL A 207 -1.97 16.19 14.29
CA VAL A 207 -1.36 15.87 15.58
C VAL A 207 0.15 16.00 15.50
N TRP A 208 0.75 16.72 16.43
CA TRP A 208 2.20 16.79 16.61
C TRP A 208 2.55 16.73 18.09
N GLY A 209 3.33 15.72 18.48
CA GLY A 209 3.59 15.43 19.89
C GLY A 209 2.29 15.26 20.70
N ASP A 210 2.13 16.10 21.72
CA ASP A 210 0.99 16.13 22.65
C ASP A 210 -0.10 17.14 22.25
N ARG A 211 -0.06 17.67 21.02
CA ARG A 211 -0.97 18.72 20.54
C ARG A 211 -1.76 18.30 19.32
N LEU A 212 -3.02 18.72 19.28
CA LEU A 212 -3.93 18.54 18.15
C LEU A 212 -4.43 19.88 17.62
N PHE A 213 -4.32 20.08 16.31
CA PHE A 213 -4.73 21.30 15.61
C PHE A 213 -5.91 21.04 14.66
N VAL A 214 -6.88 21.97 14.66
CA VAL A 214 -8.03 22.00 13.73
C VAL A 214 -8.43 23.44 13.45
N THR A 215 -9.13 23.69 12.34
CA THR A 215 -9.71 25.02 12.02
C THR A 215 -11.20 25.07 12.35
N SER A 216 -11.78 26.22 12.67
CA SER A 216 -13.23 26.35 12.92
C SER A 216 -13.76 27.70 12.45
N GLU A 217 -14.99 27.77 11.97
CA GLU A 217 -15.74 29.04 11.92
C GLU A 217 -16.53 29.16 13.23
N ALA A 218 -16.37 30.26 13.95
CA ALA A 218 -16.99 30.46 15.26
C ALA A 218 -18.52 30.61 15.13
N GLU A 219 -19.27 30.07 16.10
CA GLU A 219 -20.70 30.41 16.19
C GLU A 219 -20.90 31.90 16.53
N PRO A 220 -21.94 32.55 15.97
CA PRO A 220 -22.31 33.90 16.41
C PRO A 220 -22.62 33.88 17.92
N ARG A 221 -21.90 34.68 18.72
CA ARG A 221 -22.14 34.74 20.17
C ARG A 221 -23.55 35.28 20.47
N GLY A 222 -24.41 34.45 21.07
CA GLY A 222 -25.63 34.84 21.78
C GLY A 222 -26.94 34.65 21.00
N ALA A 223 -27.77 33.69 21.44
CA ALA A 223 -29.10 33.40 20.90
C ALA A 223 -30.19 34.46 21.21
N ALA A 224 -29.84 35.72 21.48
CA ALA A 224 -30.81 36.75 21.86
C ALA A 224 -30.39 38.20 21.53
N ALA A 225 -29.48 38.41 20.57
CA ALA A 225 -29.28 39.74 20.00
C ALA A 225 -30.04 39.81 18.65
N PRO A 226 -30.90 40.82 18.42
CA PRO A 226 -31.43 41.07 17.09
C PRO A 226 -30.23 41.24 16.16
N LEU A 227 -30.21 40.49 15.05
CA LEU A 227 -29.24 40.65 14.00
C LEU A 227 -29.22 42.13 13.57
N GLY A 228 -28.22 42.87 14.05
CA GLY A 228 -27.67 44.01 13.34
C GLY A 228 -27.19 43.57 11.96
N PRO A 229 -26.82 44.51 11.08
CA PRO A 229 -26.81 44.30 9.64
C PRO A 229 -26.05 43.03 9.25
N LYS A 230 -26.50 42.38 8.17
CA LYS A 230 -26.13 41.06 7.62
C LYS A 230 -24.63 40.88 7.26
N ASP A 231 -23.72 41.63 7.88
CA ASP A 231 -22.43 42.06 7.32
C ASP A 231 -21.20 41.64 8.14
N ARG A 232 -21.31 40.76 9.15
CA ARG A 232 -20.11 40.22 9.83
C ARG A 232 -20.03 38.71 9.69
N ALA A 233 -19.16 38.25 8.79
CA ALA A 233 -18.81 36.84 8.69
C ALA A 233 -18.28 36.28 10.03
N PRO A 234 -18.53 34.99 10.30
CA PRO A 234 -18.00 34.34 11.50
C PRO A 234 -16.47 34.41 11.52
N GLU A 235 -15.91 34.47 12.73
CA GLU A 235 -14.45 34.41 12.89
C GLU A 235 -13.93 33.05 12.44
N ARG A 236 -12.82 33.05 11.70
CA ARG A 236 -12.13 31.83 11.26
C ARG A 236 -10.99 31.57 12.22
N LEU A 237 -11.05 30.46 12.92
CA LEU A 237 -10.20 30.12 14.07
C LEU A 237 -9.25 28.99 13.71
N LEU A 238 -8.00 29.10 14.13
CA LEU A 238 -7.09 27.97 14.32
C LEU A 238 -7.11 27.59 15.81
N LEU A 239 -7.36 26.33 16.11
CA LEU A 239 -7.52 25.81 17.46
C LEU A 239 -6.41 24.81 17.78
N CYS A 240 -5.98 24.78 19.04
CA CYS A 240 -5.08 23.76 19.56
C CYS A 240 -5.65 23.11 20.82
N TYR A 241 -5.62 21.79 20.88
CA TYR A 241 -6.09 20.98 21.98
C TYR A 241 -4.96 20.14 22.56
N ALA A 242 -4.98 19.92 23.87
CA ALA A 242 -4.05 19.04 24.56
C ALA A 242 -4.46 17.58 24.36
N LEU A 243 -3.51 16.70 24.06
CA LEU A 243 -3.74 15.25 23.99
C LEU A 243 -3.46 14.54 25.30
N GLU A 244 -2.66 15.17 26.15
CA GLU A 244 -2.30 14.73 27.48
C GLU A 244 -2.57 15.85 28.48
N GLU A 245 -2.50 15.51 29.77
CA GLU A 245 -2.60 16.52 30.82
C GLU A 245 -1.39 17.45 30.77
N THR A 246 -1.63 18.75 30.64
CA THR A 246 -0.56 19.75 30.49
C THR A 246 -0.96 21.08 31.13
N LYS A 247 -0.16 22.13 30.93
CA LYS A 247 -0.51 23.51 31.32
C LYS A 247 -0.59 24.41 30.10
N ASN A 248 -1.57 25.30 30.07
CA ASN A 248 -1.64 26.35 29.05
C ASN A 248 -0.62 27.47 29.33
N ALA A 249 -0.56 28.48 28.46
CA ALA A 249 0.33 29.63 28.60
C ALA A 249 0.09 30.46 29.88
N ALA A 250 -1.11 30.40 30.46
CA ALA A 250 -1.44 31.04 31.75
C ALA A 250 -1.02 30.19 32.97
N GLY A 251 -0.46 29.00 32.75
CA GLY A 251 -0.06 28.06 33.81
C GLY A 251 -1.22 27.23 34.37
N GLU A 252 -2.41 27.32 33.77
CA GLU A 252 -3.59 26.57 34.19
C GLU A 252 -3.52 25.13 33.68
N LYS A 253 -3.93 24.20 34.54
CA LYS A 253 -3.97 22.78 34.21
C LYS A 253 -5.05 22.49 33.17
N VAL A 254 -4.67 21.89 32.05
CA VAL A 254 -5.56 21.49 30.96
C VAL A 254 -5.58 19.98 30.87
N ALA A 255 -6.78 19.40 30.97
CA ALA A 255 -6.99 17.97 30.82
C ALA A 255 -6.86 17.52 29.35
N PRO A 256 -6.65 16.22 29.07
CA PRO A 256 -6.73 15.68 27.71
C PRO A 256 -8.06 16.06 27.02
N GLY A 257 -7.97 16.48 25.76
CA GLY A 257 -9.09 17.04 24.99
C GLY A 257 -9.42 18.49 25.34
N GLY A 258 -8.72 19.12 26.28
CA GLY A 258 -8.93 20.52 26.64
C GLY A 258 -8.32 21.49 25.62
N LEU A 259 -8.99 22.61 25.38
CA LEU A 259 -8.51 23.69 24.50
C LEU A 259 -7.31 24.40 25.16
N LEU A 260 -6.17 24.45 24.46
CA LEU A 260 -4.97 25.16 24.88
C LEU A 260 -5.01 26.63 24.45
N TRP A 261 -5.36 26.86 23.20
CA TRP A 261 -5.48 28.20 22.63
C TRP A 261 -6.34 28.18 21.37
N GLN A 262 -6.83 29.36 21.00
CA GLN A 262 -7.52 29.64 19.75
C GLN A 262 -7.07 30.99 19.19
N ILE A 263 -6.83 31.07 17.90
CA ILE A 263 -6.40 32.29 17.21
C ILE A 263 -7.29 32.55 16.01
N ALA A 264 -7.82 33.76 15.91
CA ALA A 264 -8.60 34.19 14.75
C ALA A 264 -7.68 34.64 13.61
N ALA A 265 -7.98 34.17 12.39
CA ALA A 265 -7.47 34.77 11.17
C ALA A 265 -8.08 36.17 10.99
N PRO A 266 -7.35 37.10 10.35
CA PRO A 266 -7.92 38.36 9.92
C PRO A 266 -9.18 38.18 9.08
N GLN A 267 -10.13 39.10 9.21
CA GLN A 267 -11.36 39.06 8.42
C GLN A 267 -11.04 39.35 6.95
N PRO A 268 -11.64 38.60 6.00
CA PRO A 268 -11.45 38.89 4.58
C PRO A 268 -12.20 40.15 4.18
N VAL A 269 -11.77 40.76 3.08
CA VAL A 269 -12.49 41.91 2.47
C VAL A 269 -13.83 41.46 1.87
N GLU A 270 -13.88 40.26 1.27
CA GLU A 270 -15.08 39.71 0.65
C GLU A 270 -15.40 38.30 1.16
N HIS A 271 -16.70 37.99 1.27
CA HIS A 271 -17.18 36.69 1.73
C HIS A 271 -17.37 35.71 0.57
N GLU A 272 -17.00 34.44 0.80
CA GLU A 272 -17.15 33.36 -0.16
C GLU A 272 -18.61 32.89 -0.27
N THR A 273 -18.94 32.37 -1.46
CA THR A 273 -20.12 31.50 -1.59
C THR A 273 -19.80 30.13 -1.01
N LEU A 274 -20.69 29.60 -0.18
CA LEU A 274 -20.55 28.30 0.47
C LEU A 274 -21.53 27.28 -0.08
N TYR A 275 -21.03 26.09 -0.38
CA TYR A 275 -21.88 24.91 -0.52
C TYR A 275 -22.40 24.48 0.86
N TRP A 276 -23.60 23.91 0.94
CA TRP A 276 -24.24 23.57 2.22
C TRP A 276 -23.46 22.54 3.07
N LYS A 277 -22.64 21.70 2.44
CA LYS A 277 -21.72 20.78 3.15
C LYS A 277 -20.36 21.41 3.50
N ASN A 278 -20.05 22.60 3.00
CA ASN A 278 -18.76 23.25 3.20
C ASN A 278 -18.82 24.35 4.27
N THR A 279 -17.66 24.79 4.75
CA THR A 279 -17.53 25.91 5.69
C THR A 279 -16.32 26.78 5.33
N LEU A 280 -16.16 27.91 6.01
CA LEU A 280 -15.00 28.79 5.85
C LEU A 280 -13.71 28.24 6.51
N ALA A 281 -13.79 27.05 7.10
CA ALA A 281 -12.75 26.41 7.89
C ALA A 281 -12.60 24.92 7.54
N SER A 282 -12.68 24.60 6.25
CA SER A 282 -12.60 23.22 5.74
C SER A 282 -11.18 22.73 5.42
N SER A 283 -10.28 23.64 5.07
CA SER A 283 -8.88 23.30 4.78
C SER A 283 -8.18 22.78 6.02
N THR A 284 -7.49 21.65 5.91
CA THR A 284 -6.72 21.04 6.99
C THR A 284 -5.42 21.82 7.20
N PRO A 285 -5.03 22.21 8.42
CA PRO A 285 -3.76 22.88 8.64
C PRO A 285 -2.57 21.94 8.36
N ALA A 286 -1.36 22.49 8.30
CA ALA A 286 -0.12 21.71 8.22
C ALA A 286 0.89 22.18 9.27
N THR A 287 1.72 21.27 9.77
CA THR A 287 2.78 21.60 10.73
C THR A 287 4.08 20.87 10.43
N ASP A 288 5.19 21.54 10.73
CA ASP A 288 6.54 20.96 10.75
C ASP A 288 7.08 20.77 12.18
N GLY A 289 6.22 20.90 13.20
CA GLY A 289 6.60 20.83 14.60
C GLY A 289 7.17 22.11 15.20
N GLU A 290 7.40 23.14 14.39
CA GLU A 290 7.72 24.48 14.88
C GLU A 290 6.58 25.46 14.58
N ARG A 291 5.90 25.27 13.44
CA ARG A 291 4.87 26.16 12.91
C ARG A 291 3.59 25.42 12.62
N VAL A 292 2.45 26.07 12.78
CA VAL A 292 1.15 25.59 12.32
C VAL A 292 0.61 26.58 11.31
N ILE A 293 0.37 26.11 10.09
CA ILE A 293 -0.06 26.96 8.97
C ILE A 293 -1.46 26.50 8.53
N ALA A 294 -2.41 27.42 8.59
CA ALA A 294 -3.79 27.19 8.20
C ALA A 294 -4.18 28.10 7.03
N PHE A 295 -4.85 27.53 6.04
CA PHE A 295 -5.44 28.29 4.93
C PHE A 295 -6.93 28.49 5.17
N PHE A 296 -7.40 29.71 5.03
CA PHE A 296 -8.78 30.09 5.29
C PHE A 296 -9.42 30.76 4.08
N GLY A 297 -9.15 30.31 2.85
CA GLY A 297 -9.75 30.91 1.65
C GLY A 297 -9.40 32.40 1.54
N ASN A 298 -10.43 33.26 1.42
CA ASN A 298 -10.27 34.72 1.30
C ASN A 298 -9.63 35.37 2.54
N ALA A 299 -9.59 34.68 3.68
CA ALA A 299 -8.86 35.16 4.86
C ALA A 299 -7.37 34.81 4.82
N GLY A 300 -6.89 34.19 3.74
CA GLY A 300 -5.49 33.94 3.46
C GLY A 300 -4.85 32.84 4.31
N LEU A 301 -3.52 32.90 4.43
CA LEU A 301 -2.72 31.98 5.21
C LEU A 301 -2.39 32.59 6.58
N LEU A 302 -2.67 31.84 7.64
CA LEU A 302 -2.30 32.17 9.01
C LEU A 302 -1.22 31.21 9.48
N CYS A 303 -0.11 31.73 9.99
CA CYS A 303 0.94 30.93 10.64
C CYS A 303 1.07 31.29 12.12
N THR A 304 1.12 30.28 12.96
CA THR A 304 1.47 30.38 14.39
C THR A 304 2.67 29.49 14.71
N ASP A 305 3.27 29.68 15.88
CA ASP A 305 4.03 28.62 16.52
C ASP A 305 3.09 27.59 17.19
N LEU A 306 3.64 26.57 17.85
CA LEU A 306 2.85 25.55 18.54
C LEU A 306 2.08 26.09 19.77
N ASP A 307 2.47 27.24 20.32
CA ASP A 307 1.84 27.88 21.48
C ASP A 307 0.81 28.94 21.09
N GLY A 308 0.52 29.08 19.79
CA GLY A 308 -0.53 29.95 19.27
C GLY A 308 -0.08 31.40 19.10
N ARG A 309 1.22 31.71 19.21
CA ARG A 309 1.70 33.04 18.83
C ARG A 309 1.68 33.15 17.31
N ARG A 310 0.89 34.08 16.78
CA ARG A 310 0.91 34.43 15.37
C ARG A 310 2.31 34.91 14.96
N LEU A 311 2.89 34.24 13.97
CA LEU A 311 4.18 34.57 13.38
C LEU A 311 3.99 35.50 12.20
N TRP A 312 3.06 35.17 11.31
CA TRP A 312 2.71 35.98 10.14
C TRP A 312 1.30 35.64 9.64
N HIS A 313 0.76 36.53 8.81
CA HIS A 313 -0.44 36.34 8.02
C HIS A 313 -0.16 36.83 6.59
N ALA A 314 -0.56 36.04 5.60
CA ALA A 314 -0.49 36.43 4.20
C ALA A 314 -1.91 36.54 3.65
N ASP A 315 -2.27 37.72 3.15
CA ASP A 315 -3.49 37.93 2.37
C ASP A 315 -3.25 37.48 0.93
N LEU A 316 -4.10 36.58 0.44
CA LEU A 316 -4.02 36.01 -0.90
C LEU A 316 -5.09 36.59 -1.84
N GLY A 317 -5.92 37.52 -1.35
CA GLY A 317 -7.03 38.12 -2.07
C GLY A 317 -8.31 37.30 -2.05
N THR A 318 -9.25 37.67 -2.92
CA THR A 318 -10.54 36.99 -3.05
C THR A 318 -10.47 35.85 -4.04
N PHE A 319 -11.11 34.73 -3.69
CA PHE A 319 -11.33 33.57 -4.54
C PHE A 319 -12.83 33.37 -4.83
N PRO A 320 -13.33 33.74 -6.03
CA PRO A 320 -14.69 33.43 -6.43
C PRO A 320 -14.85 31.93 -6.73
N THR A 321 -15.34 31.19 -5.74
CA THR A 321 -15.63 29.75 -5.84
C THR A 321 -17.09 29.48 -5.49
N MET A 322 -17.72 28.58 -6.26
CA MET A 322 -19.12 28.20 -6.05
C MET A 322 -19.35 27.34 -4.79
N HIS A 323 -18.30 26.78 -4.19
CA HIS A 323 -18.42 25.88 -3.05
C HIS A 323 -17.64 26.31 -1.81
N GLY A 324 -16.78 27.32 -1.87
CA GLY A 324 -15.89 27.74 -0.78
C GLY A 324 -14.51 27.08 -0.86
N PRO A 325 -13.63 27.32 0.13
CA PRO A 325 -12.29 26.72 0.16
C PRO A 325 -12.34 25.22 0.42
N GLY A 326 -11.35 24.47 -0.08
CA GLY A 326 -11.30 23.01 0.11
C GLY A 326 -9.89 22.40 0.07
N THR A 327 -8.94 23.03 -0.63
CA THR A 327 -7.54 22.57 -0.64
C THR A 327 -6.84 22.83 0.69
N SER A 328 -6.03 21.88 1.13
CA SER A 328 -5.15 22.02 2.30
C SER A 328 -3.73 22.42 1.88
N PRO A 329 -3.03 23.30 2.63
CA PRO A 329 -1.63 23.64 2.39
C PRO A 329 -0.71 22.42 2.59
N VAL A 330 0.40 22.38 1.84
CA VAL A 330 1.49 21.42 2.03
C VAL A 330 2.79 22.12 2.33
N ILE A 331 3.64 21.52 3.17
CA ILE A 331 4.95 22.05 3.51
C ILE A 331 6.00 21.28 2.71
N TYR A 332 6.87 22.01 2.00
CA TYR A 332 7.99 21.46 1.24
C TYR A 332 9.26 22.26 1.55
N LYS A 333 10.20 21.65 2.28
CA LYS A 333 11.44 22.32 2.71
C LYS A 333 11.12 23.63 3.44
N ASN A 334 11.50 24.78 2.86
CA ASN A 334 11.27 26.12 3.41
C ASN A 334 9.97 26.76 2.89
N LEU A 335 9.19 26.05 2.07
CA LEU A 335 7.99 26.56 1.44
C LEU A 335 6.73 26.00 2.10
N VAL A 336 5.69 26.82 2.17
CA VAL A 336 4.30 26.37 2.23
C VAL A 336 3.65 26.64 0.89
N ILE A 337 3.02 25.61 0.31
CA ILE A 337 2.43 25.66 -1.02
C ILE A 337 0.92 25.50 -0.91
N VAL A 338 0.18 26.36 -1.60
CA VAL A 338 -1.28 26.32 -1.70
C VAL A 338 -1.70 26.33 -3.17
N ILE A 339 -2.69 25.51 -3.48
CA ILE A 339 -3.42 25.56 -4.74
C ILE A 339 -4.86 26.00 -4.43
N GLN A 340 -5.37 26.99 -5.14
CA GLN A 340 -6.75 27.44 -5.03
C GLN A 340 -7.32 27.65 -6.43
N ASP A 341 -7.97 26.61 -6.91
CA ASP A 341 -8.76 26.63 -8.13
C ASP A 341 -10.08 27.41 -7.90
N GLN A 342 -10.55 28.11 -8.92
CA GLN A 342 -11.66 29.06 -8.83
C GLN A 342 -12.69 28.83 -9.95
N THR A 343 -13.91 29.27 -9.72
CA THR A 343 -14.99 29.19 -10.72
C THR A 343 -14.94 30.40 -11.66
N VAL A 344 -14.52 31.56 -11.15
CA VAL A 344 -14.36 32.80 -11.92
C VAL A 344 -13.04 33.46 -11.52
N GLY A 345 -12.29 33.98 -12.49
CA GLY A 345 -11.04 34.69 -12.25
C GLY A 345 -9.82 33.84 -12.59
N THR A 346 -8.69 34.08 -11.90
CA THR A 346 -7.43 33.38 -12.14
C THR A 346 -7.11 32.47 -10.97
N SER A 347 -7.13 31.16 -11.23
CA SER A 347 -6.76 30.13 -10.26
C SER A 347 -5.29 30.27 -9.84
N LEU A 348 -4.99 29.87 -8.60
CA LEU A 348 -3.70 30.12 -7.95
C LEU A 348 -2.95 28.81 -7.67
N CYS A 349 -1.68 28.74 -8.03
CA CYS A 349 -0.70 27.88 -7.36
C CYS A 349 0.46 28.76 -6.92
N ALA A 350 0.73 28.78 -5.61
CA ALA A 350 1.76 29.66 -5.06
C ALA A 350 2.48 29.01 -3.88
N ALA A 351 3.75 29.37 -3.73
CA ALA A 351 4.55 29.06 -2.58
C ALA A 351 4.96 30.32 -1.82
N PHE A 352 5.00 30.18 -0.51
CA PHE A 352 5.39 31.22 0.43
C PHE A 352 6.52 30.69 1.30
N ASP A 353 7.47 31.54 1.68
CA ASP A 353 8.47 31.19 2.68
C ASP A 353 7.75 30.92 4.00
N LYS A 354 7.91 29.72 4.55
CA LYS A 354 7.17 29.29 5.75
C LYS A 354 7.54 30.08 7.00
N ARG A 355 8.68 30.77 7.00
CA ARG A 355 9.17 31.56 8.14
C ARG A 355 8.63 32.99 8.11
N THR A 356 8.48 33.58 6.94
CA THR A 356 8.10 35.01 6.79
C THR A 356 6.69 35.22 6.25
N GLY A 357 6.13 34.24 5.53
CA GLY A 357 4.87 34.38 4.81
C GLY A 357 5.00 35.13 3.47
N GLU A 358 6.22 35.50 3.06
CA GLU A 358 6.46 36.18 1.79
C GLU A 358 6.31 35.20 0.62
N ARG A 359 5.60 35.63 -0.43
CA ARG A 359 5.41 34.83 -1.65
C ARG A 359 6.74 34.68 -2.40
N VAL A 360 7.17 33.43 -2.58
CA VAL A 360 8.41 33.07 -3.30
C VAL A 360 8.13 32.91 -4.80
N TRP A 361 7.05 32.20 -5.14
CA TRP A 361 6.61 32.06 -6.52
C TRP A 361 5.09 31.92 -6.60
N GLN A 362 4.54 32.27 -7.76
CA GLN A 362 3.15 32.08 -8.11
C GLN A 362 3.03 31.77 -9.60
N LYS A 363 2.19 30.80 -9.94
CA LYS A 363 1.88 30.44 -11.33
C LYS A 363 0.39 30.57 -11.59
N PRO A 364 0.00 31.12 -12.75
CA PRO A 364 -1.39 31.10 -13.17
C PRO A 364 -1.80 29.66 -13.47
N ARG A 365 -3.04 29.32 -13.11
CA ARG A 365 -3.67 28.06 -13.52
C ARG A 365 -4.90 28.38 -14.39
N PRO A 366 -5.23 27.54 -15.38
CA PRO A 366 -6.49 27.65 -16.10
C PRO A 366 -7.66 27.73 -15.12
N ASN A 367 -8.61 28.62 -15.37
CA ASN A 367 -9.77 28.80 -14.50
C ASN A 367 -10.69 27.59 -14.61
N ALA A 368 -10.66 26.73 -13.61
CA ALA A 368 -11.43 25.52 -13.58
C ALA A 368 -11.67 25.09 -12.13
N ALA A 369 -12.79 24.42 -11.86
CA ALA A 369 -13.25 24.16 -10.50
C ALA A 369 -12.57 22.92 -9.88
N GLY A 370 -11.73 23.12 -8.86
CA GLY A 370 -11.03 22.04 -8.16
C GLY A 370 -10.95 22.28 -6.66
N TRP A 371 -11.04 21.21 -5.87
CA TRP A 371 -10.95 21.25 -4.40
C TRP A 371 -10.00 20.19 -3.82
N SER A 372 -9.23 19.54 -4.69
CA SER A 372 -8.24 18.53 -4.30
C SER A 372 -7.11 19.13 -3.46
N SER A 373 -6.46 18.31 -2.62
CA SER A 373 -5.22 18.70 -1.96
C SER A 373 -4.03 18.08 -2.72
N PRO A 374 -2.96 18.85 -3.00
CA PRO A 374 -1.81 18.30 -3.71
C PRO A 374 -1.04 17.30 -2.83
N VAL A 375 -0.27 16.43 -3.48
CA VAL A 375 0.66 15.50 -2.82
C VAL A 375 2.08 15.79 -3.27
N LEU A 376 3.04 15.64 -2.35
CA LEU A 376 4.46 15.81 -2.62
C LEU A 376 5.13 14.44 -2.70
N LEU A 377 5.65 14.09 -3.87
CA LEU A 377 6.31 12.81 -4.12
C LEU A 377 7.72 13.02 -4.67
N ARG A 378 8.68 12.25 -4.16
CA ARG A 378 9.95 11.98 -4.83
C ARG A 378 9.70 10.89 -5.85
N VAL A 379 9.89 11.20 -7.13
CA VAL A 379 9.74 10.30 -8.28
C VAL A 379 11.12 10.12 -8.89
N GLY A 380 11.76 8.98 -8.61
CA GLY A 380 13.18 8.78 -8.97
C GLY A 380 14.08 9.79 -8.24
N ASP A 381 14.75 10.66 -8.99
CA ASP A 381 15.64 11.70 -8.48
C ASP A 381 14.98 13.08 -8.34
N ARG A 382 13.72 13.23 -8.76
CA ARG A 382 13.00 14.51 -8.80
C ARG A 382 11.90 14.61 -7.74
N ASP A 383 11.78 15.77 -7.11
CA ASP A 383 10.62 16.12 -6.28
C ASP A 383 9.49 16.68 -7.15
N GLU A 384 8.26 16.22 -6.92
CA GLU A 384 7.07 16.59 -7.68
C GLU A 384 5.92 16.98 -6.74
N LEU A 385 5.27 18.11 -7.03
CA LEU A 385 3.99 18.50 -6.46
C LEU A 385 2.89 18.11 -7.44
N ILE A 386 2.16 17.04 -7.12
CA ILE A 386 1.14 16.48 -8.01
C ILE A 386 -0.24 16.91 -7.53
N TYR A 387 -1.03 17.44 -8.45
CA TYR A 387 -2.37 17.96 -8.21
C TYR A 387 -3.39 17.26 -9.10
N ASN A 388 -4.49 16.78 -8.50
CA ASN A 388 -5.63 16.21 -9.23
C ASN A 388 -6.54 17.34 -9.70
N GLY A 389 -6.17 17.98 -10.81
CA GLY A 389 -6.83 19.16 -11.34
C GLY A 389 -8.11 18.89 -12.11
N SER A 390 -8.68 19.98 -12.62
CA SER A 390 -9.85 19.95 -13.49
C SER A 390 -9.43 19.59 -14.91
N ASN A 391 -10.02 18.54 -15.47
CA ASN A 391 -9.69 17.92 -16.77
C ASN A 391 -8.32 17.22 -16.87
N ASP A 392 -7.35 17.54 -16.01
CA ASP A 392 -6.04 16.89 -15.97
C ASP A 392 -5.52 16.61 -14.56
N VAL A 393 -4.59 15.65 -14.48
CA VAL A 393 -3.64 15.52 -13.37
C VAL A 393 -2.37 16.25 -13.81
N VAL A 394 -1.85 17.12 -12.95
CA VAL A 394 -0.66 17.93 -13.28
C VAL A 394 0.40 17.78 -12.22
N SER A 395 1.66 17.73 -12.65
CA SER A 395 2.83 17.76 -11.78
C SER A 395 3.60 19.05 -11.95
N TYR A 396 4.02 19.63 -10.84
CA TYR A 396 4.84 20.83 -10.75
C TYR A 396 6.16 20.53 -10.06
N ASP A 397 7.21 21.26 -10.44
CA ASP A 397 8.40 21.37 -9.62
C ASP A 397 8.04 22.17 -8.36
N PRO A 398 8.14 21.60 -7.15
CA PRO A 398 7.69 22.27 -5.93
C PRO A 398 8.56 23.47 -5.52
N ALA A 399 9.80 23.57 -6.03
CA ALA A 399 10.70 24.67 -5.71
C ALA A 399 10.43 25.92 -6.57
N THR A 400 9.94 25.73 -7.80
CA THR A 400 9.77 26.81 -8.79
C THR A 400 8.32 27.04 -9.21
N GLY A 401 7.46 26.04 -9.03
CA GLY A 401 6.09 25.99 -9.52
C GLY A 401 5.98 25.65 -11.01
N ASP A 402 7.07 25.39 -11.72
CA ASP A 402 7.02 25.11 -13.16
C ASP A 402 6.29 23.79 -13.45
N GLU A 403 5.38 23.80 -14.43
CA GLU A 403 4.71 22.58 -14.89
C GLU A 403 5.73 21.61 -15.49
N VAL A 404 5.70 20.38 -15.02
CA VAL A 404 6.62 19.32 -15.44
C VAL A 404 5.95 18.44 -16.48
N TRP A 405 4.78 17.89 -16.12
CA TRP A 405 3.96 17.06 -16.99
C TRP A 405 2.48 17.18 -16.63
N LYS A 406 1.61 16.80 -17.56
CA LYS A 406 0.16 16.67 -17.33
C LYS A 406 -0.41 15.44 -18.02
N ALA A 407 -1.47 14.87 -17.44
CA ALA A 407 -2.23 13.76 -18.01
C ALA A 407 -3.71 14.13 -18.01
N ALA A 408 -4.31 14.25 -19.20
CA ALA A 408 -5.72 14.53 -19.34
C ALA A 408 -6.57 13.33 -18.91
N GLY A 409 -7.77 13.60 -18.39
CA GLY A 409 -8.73 12.55 -18.14
C GLY A 409 -9.60 12.69 -16.92
N THR A 410 -9.37 13.67 -16.06
CA THR A 410 -10.26 13.93 -14.93
C THR A 410 -11.53 14.63 -15.40
N SER A 411 -12.55 14.67 -14.55
CA SER A 411 -13.72 15.52 -14.78
C SER A 411 -13.40 16.99 -14.52
N ILE A 412 -14.34 17.87 -14.89
CA ILE A 412 -14.27 19.30 -14.56
C ILE A 412 -14.19 19.51 -13.04
N GLU A 413 -14.98 18.79 -12.25
CA GLU A 413 -14.95 18.89 -10.78
C GLU A 413 -14.09 17.79 -10.18
N SER A 414 -12.86 18.12 -9.77
CA SER A 414 -11.95 17.19 -9.10
C SER A 414 -11.79 17.55 -7.63
N ILE A 415 -12.26 16.65 -6.76
CA ILE A 415 -12.23 16.77 -5.29
C ILE A 415 -11.26 15.76 -4.66
N PRO A 416 -11.19 14.48 -5.09
CA PRO A 416 -10.27 13.52 -4.51
C PRO A 416 -8.79 13.91 -4.71
N SER A 417 -7.94 13.58 -3.74
CA SER A 417 -6.47 13.74 -3.86
C SER A 417 -5.84 12.58 -4.63
N ILE A 418 -4.63 12.79 -5.19
CA ILE A 418 -3.89 11.69 -5.81
C ILE A 418 -3.43 10.70 -4.74
N VAL A 419 -3.60 9.42 -5.03
CA VAL A 419 -3.07 8.31 -4.21
C VAL A 419 -1.91 7.67 -4.97
N SER A 420 -0.84 7.30 -4.27
CA SER A 420 0.33 6.63 -4.85
C SER A 420 0.57 5.28 -4.20
N GLY A 421 0.93 4.28 -4.99
CA GLY A 421 1.29 2.96 -4.47
C GLY A 421 1.62 1.97 -5.58
N GLY A 422 2.44 0.95 -5.27
CA GLY A 422 2.81 -0.09 -6.24
C GLY A 422 3.49 0.44 -7.50
N GLY A 423 4.15 1.60 -7.43
CA GLY A 423 4.78 2.23 -8.61
C GLY A 423 3.85 3.13 -9.44
N LEU A 424 2.58 3.32 -9.05
CA LEU A 424 1.61 4.08 -9.85
C LEU A 424 0.99 5.22 -9.05
N LEU A 425 0.39 6.17 -9.77
CA LEU A 425 -0.51 7.19 -9.24
C LEU A 425 -1.95 6.86 -9.66
N TYR A 426 -2.89 7.11 -8.76
CA TYR A 426 -4.31 6.83 -8.94
C TYR A 426 -5.09 8.13 -8.84
N SER A 427 -5.81 8.46 -9.91
CA SER A 427 -6.73 9.59 -9.95
C SER A 427 -8.17 9.09 -9.98
N THR A 428 -9.03 9.77 -9.24
CA THR A 428 -10.47 9.65 -9.31
C THR A 428 -11.08 11.04 -9.31
N SER A 429 -12.15 11.24 -10.06
CA SER A 429 -12.80 12.55 -10.17
C SER A 429 -14.27 12.38 -10.56
N GLY A 430 -15.09 13.38 -10.27
CA GLY A 430 -16.44 13.46 -10.83
C GLY A 430 -17.48 12.52 -10.23
N ARG A 431 -18.76 12.84 -10.47
CA ARG A 431 -19.87 12.02 -10.00
C ARG A 431 -19.93 10.74 -10.83
N ASN A 432 -19.55 9.62 -10.22
CA ASN A 432 -19.44 8.31 -10.85
C ASN A 432 -18.25 8.19 -11.81
N GLY A 433 -17.11 8.83 -11.53
CA GLY A 433 -15.90 8.75 -12.36
C GLY A 433 -15.70 9.93 -13.32
N PRO A 434 -14.55 9.96 -14.02
CA PRO A 434 -13.64 8.85 -14.33
C PRO A 434 -12.59 8.52 -13.24
N MET A 435 -11.96 7.35 -13.39
CA MET A 435 -10.80 6.88 -12.60
C MET A 435 -9.72 6.35 -13.53
N PHE A 436 -8.45 6.54 -13.19
CA PHE A 436 -7.34 5.97 -13.95
C PHE A 436 -6.08 5.85 -13.11
N ALA A 437 -5.21 4.92 -13.52
CA ALA A 437 -3.85 4.86 -13.04
C ALA A 437 -2.88 5.39 -14.08
N LEU A 438 -1.83 6.07 -13.63
CA LEU A 438 -0.74 6.51 -14.48
C LEU A 438 0.61 6.17 -13.85
N ARG A 439 1.62 5.97 -14.70
CA ARG A 439 3.02 5.99 -14.28
C ARG A 439 3.41 7.43 -13.99
N PRO A 440 4.05 7.74 -12.86
CA PRO A 440 4.56 9.08 -12.61
C PRO A 440 5.79 9.37 -13.49
N GLY A 441 6.20 10.64 -13.51
CA GLY A 441 7.36 11.09 -14.26
C GLY A 441 7.03 11.50 -15.70
N GLY A 442 8.07 11.66 -16.50
CA GLY A 442 7.95 12.20 -17.87
C GLY A 442 8.03 13.72 -17.92
N LYS A 443 7.66 14.27 -19.08
CA LYS A 443 7.67 15.71 -19.40
C LYS A 443 6.59 16.04 -20.43
N GLY A 444 5.90 17.17 -20.25
CA GLY A 444 4.86 17.64 -21.17
C GLY A 444 3.55 16.85 -21.03
N ASP A 445 2.81 16.69 -22.13
CA ASP A 445 1.59 15.87 -22.12
C ASP A 445 1.95 14.38 -22.16
N ILE A 446 1.63 13.68 -21.08
CA ILE A 446 1.94 12.26 -20.89
C ILE A 446 0.72 11.36 -21.02
N THR A 447 -0.43 11.89 -21.43
CA THR A 447 -1.73 11.19 -21.45
C THR A 447 -1.65 9.83 -22.15
N ASP A 448 -1.20 9.81 -23.40
CA ASP A 448 -1.16 8.59 -24.20
C ASP A 448 0.00 7.66 -23.84
N THR A 449 1.00 8.17 -23.12
CA THR A 449 2.25 7.44 -22.85
C THR A 449 2.31 6.86 -21.46
N HIS A 450 1.64 7.45 -20.47
CA HIS A 450 1.80 7.08 -19.05
C HIS A 450 0.52 6.54 -18.40
N VAL A 451 -0.66 6.76 -18.99
CA VAL A 451 -1.89 6.14 -18.50
C VAL A 451 -1.78 4.61 -18.65
N VAL A 452 -1.87 3.92 -17.52
CA VAL A 452 -1.82 2.45 -17.45
C VAL A 452 -3.20 1.92 -17.78
N TRP A 453 -4.19 2.17 -16.92
CA TRP A 453 -5.57 1.73 -17.13
C TRP A 453 -6.55 2.87 -16.82
N ARG A 454 -7.77 2.76 -17.32
CA ARG A 454 -8.81 3.78 -17.17
C ARG A 454 -10.21 3.18 -17.10
N HIS A 455 -11.00 3.68 -16.17
CA HIS A 455 -12.43 3.46 -16.04
C HIS A 455 -13.17 4.78 -16.21
N GLU A 456 -14.10 4.85 -17.16
CA GLU A 456 -14.94 6.05 -17.32
C GLU A 456 -16.01 6.16 -16.22
N ARG A 457 -16.23 5.08 -15.45
CA ARG A 457 -17.28 4.99 -14.42
C ARG A 457 -16.80 4.32 -13.15
N GLY A 458 -17.60 4.41 -12.09
CA GLY A 458 -17.34 3.73 -10.80
C GLY A 458 -16.45 4.52 -9.84
N GLY A 459 -16.09 5.76 -10.20
CA GLY A 459 -15.30 6.63 -9.34
C GLY A 459 -16.12 7.44 -8.33
N PRO A 460 -15.52 7.78 -7.18
CA PRO A 460 -16.11 8.66 -6.19
C PRO A 460 -16.09 10.11 -6.65
N HIS A 461 -17.07 10.88 -6.17
CA HIS A 461 -17.07 12.33 -6.35
C HIS A 461 -16.24 13.02 -5.29
N VAL A 462 -16.41 12.67 -4.00
CA VAL A 462 -15.73 13.33 -2.86
C VAL A 462 -14.65 12.44 -2.23
N PRO A 463 -14.92 11.17 -1.85
CA PRO A 463 -13.93 10.36 -1.14
C PRO A 463 -12.64 10.13 -1.93
N THR A 464 -11.50 10.39 -1.31
CA THR A 464 -10.21 10.01 -1.88
C THR A 464 -9.95 8.52 -1.63
N PRO A 465 -9.53 7.73 -2.64
CA PRO A 465 -9.22 6.31 -2.46
C PRO A 465 -8.12 6.03 -1.44
N ALA A 466 -7.89 4.76 -1.15
CA ALA A 466 -6.73 4.30 -0.38
C ALA A 466 -6.02 3.15 -1.11
N TRP A 467 -4.70 3.12 -1.05
CA TRP A 467 -3.90 2.02 -1.58
C TRP A 467 -3.31 1.19 -0.45
N HIS A 468 -3.36 -0.14 -0.55
CA HIS A 468 -2.64 -1.02 0.35
C HIS A 468 -2.39 -2.39 -0.31
N ASP A 469 -1.16 -2.88 -0.22
CA ASP A 469 -0.76 -4.24 -0.64
C ASP A 469 -1.27 -4.63 -2.04
N GLY A 470 -0.96 -3.78 -3.04
CA GLY A 470 -1.34 -4.00 -4.43
C GLY A 470 -2.83 -3.78 -4.75
N ARG A 471 -3.62 -3.24 -3.80
CA ARG A 471 -5.06 -3.02 -3.95
C ARG A 471 -5.42 -1.56 -3.81
N LEU A 472 -6.40 -1.13 -4.60
CA LEU A 472 -6.99 0.20 -4.52
C LEU A 472 -8.41 0.07 -3.96
N TYR A 473 -8.65 0.70 -2.81
CA TYR A 473 -9.93 0.73 -2.11
C TYR A 473 -10.64 2.04 -2.40
N VAL A 474 -11.80 1.92 -3.05
CA VAL A 474 -12.59 3.06 -3.51
C VAL A 474 -13.96 2.99 -2.84
N VAL A 475 -14.38 4.05 -2.16
CA VAL A 475 -15.75 4.16 -1.62
C VAL A 475 -16.49 5.26 -2.36
N SER A 476 -17.61 4.93 -3.00
CA SER A 476 -18.48 5.92 -3.61
C SER A 476 -19.23 6.73 -2.55
N ASP A 477 -19.69 7.94 -2.92
CA ASP A 477 -20.50 8.80 -2.06
C ASP A 477 -21.80 8.14 -1.56
N THR A 478 -22.27 7.11 -2.28
CA THR A 478 -23.46 6.31 -1.98
C THR A 478 -23.15 4.99 -1.26
N GLY A 479 -21.91 4.81 -0.79
CA GLY A 479 -21.50 3.68 0.04
C GLY A 479 -21.15 2.40 -0.72
N VAL A 480 -20.87 2.46 -2.02
CA VAL A 480 -20.27 1.31 -2.73
C VAL A 480 -18.78 1.29 -2.47
N VAL A 481 -18.30 0.30 -1.72
CA VAL A 481 -16.87 0.04 -1.59
C VAL A 481 -16.46 -0.96 -2.65
N THR A 482 -15.53 -0.58 -3.51
CA THR A 482 -14.95 -1.43 -4.55
C THR A 482 -13.47 -1.61 -4.28
N VAL A 483 -13.00 -2.84 -4.36
CA VAL A 483 -11.59 -3.19 -4.27
C VAL A 483 -11.11 -3.52 -5.68
N PHE A 484 -10.13 -2.76 -6.16
CA PHE A 484 -9.49 -3.02 -7.44
C PHE A 484 -8.10 -3.62 -7.24
N ASP A 485 -7.66 -4.47 -8.16
CA ASP A 485 -6.24 -4.70 -8.37
C ASP A 485 -5.63 -3.38 -8.85
N ALA A 486 -4.65 -2.88 -8.10
CA ALA A 486 -4.14 -1.55 -8.33
C ALA A 486 -3.27 -1.49 -9.59
N ALA A 487 -2.67 -2.59 -10.03
CA ALA A 487 -1.83 -2.62 -11.23
C ALA A 487 -2.66 -2.71 -12.52
N THR A 488 -3.77 -3.45 -12.49
CA THR A 488 -4.58 -3.73 -13.69
C THR A 488 -5.86 -2.91 -13.77
N GLY A 489 -6.38 -2.44 -12.62
CA GLY A 489 -7.68 -1.82 -12.51
C GLY A 489 -8.83 -2.82 -12.50
N GLU A 490 -8.56 -4.13 -12.40
CA GLU A 490 -9.61 -5.16 -12.33
C GLU A 490 -10.36 -5.07 -10.99
N THR A 491 -11.69 -5.15 -11.02
CA THR A 491 -12.51 -5.23 -9.80
C THR A 491 -12.36 -6.59 -9.14
N LEU A 492 -11.71 -6.64 -7.98
CA LEU A 492 -11.55 -7.85 -7.16
C LEU A 492 -12.81 -8.16 -6.34
N SER A 493 -13.42 -7.13 -5.76
CA SER A 493 -14.68 -7.25 -5.03
C SER A 493 -15.41 -5.93 -4.90
N GLN A 494 -16.68 -6.02 -4.52
CA GLN A 494 -17.51 -4.87 -4.26
C GLN A 494 -18.51 -5.17 -3.14
N LYS A 495 -18.80 -4.17 -2.31
CA LYS A 495 -19.72 -4.27 -1.18
C LYS A 495 -20.42 -2.94 -0.95
N ARG A 496 -21.75 -2.96 -0.78
CA ARG A 496 -22.50 -1.78 -0.34
C ARG A 496 -22.47 -1.68 1.19
N LEU A 497 -22.13 -0.50 1.70
CA LEU A 497 -22.31 -0.09 3.08
C LEU A 497 -23.49 0.88 3.19
N ARG A 498 -24.07 0.97 4.39
CA ARG A 498 -25.16 1.91 4.67
C ARG A 498 -24.56 3.30 4.95
N GLY A 499 -25.24 4.33 4.45
CA GLY A 499 -24.89 5.73 4.70
C GLY A 499 -24.25 6.40 3.49
N ARG A 500 -24.05 7.71 3.58
CA ARG A 500 -23.27 8.48 2.59
C ARG A 500 -21.82 8.55 3.01
N PHE A 501 -20.92 8.80 2.07
CA PHE A 501 -19.48 8.85 2.36
C PHE A 501 -18.86 10.08 1.71
N SER A 502 -18.22 10.92 2.54
CA SER A 502 -17.38 12.03 2.07
C SER A 502 -15.90 11.83 2.47
N MET A 503 -15.64 11.00 3.48
CA MET A 503 -14.29 10.79 4.01
C MET A 503 -13.54 9.73 3.22
N ALA A 504 -12.23 9.88 3.18
CA ALA A 504 -11.35 8.86 2.65
C ALA A 504 -11.36 7.59 3.52
N PRO A 505 -11.24 6.39 2.92
CA PRO A 505 -10.81 5.21 3.66
C PRO A 505 -9.41 5.44 4.24
N LEU A 506 -9.18 4.96 5.46
CA LEU A 506 -7.85 4.93 6.08
C LEU A 506 -7.35 3.50 6.20
N VAL A 507 -6.08 3.29 5.90
CA VAL A 507 -5.41 1.99 6.10
C VAL A 507 -4.68 2.02 7.43
N ILE A 508 -5.01 1.07 8.32
CA ILE A 508 -4.45 0.98 9.67
C ILE A 508 -4.03 -0.47 9.91
N GLY A 509 -2.74 -0.75 9.77
CA GLY A 509 -2.19 -2.10 9.75
C GLY A 509 -2.82 -2.94 8.63
N ASP A 510 -3.48 -4.01 9.01
CA ASP A 510 -4.21 -4.95 8.14
C ASP A 510 -5.70 -4.61 8.00
N LYS A 511 -6.11 -3.39 8.38
CA LYS A 511 -7.50 -2.95 8.42
C LYS A 511 -7.76 -1.70 7.60
N LEU A 512 -9.00 -1.53 7.21
CA LEU A 512 -9.55 -0.31 6.63
C LEU A 512 -10.58 0.28 7.60
N LEU A 513 -10.45 1.57 7.87
CA LEU A 513 -11.49 2.36 8.51
C LEU A 513 -12.27 3.13 7.45
N LEU A 514 -13.57 2.87 7.37
CA LEU A 514 -14.52 3.54 6.49
C LEU A 514 -15.55 4.24 7.38
N VAL A 515 -15.83 5.51 7.14
CA VAL A 515 -16.72 6.31 7.99
C VAL A 515 -17.81 6.93 7.12
N SER A 516 -19.07 6.75 7.51
CA SER A 516 -20.20 7.39 6.84
C SER A 516 -20.40 8.82 7.37
N GLU A 517 -21.07 9.66 6.59
CA GLU A 517 -21.39 11.05 6.93
C GLU A 517 -22.24 11.17 8.19
N GLU A 518 -23.00 10.12 8.53
CA GLU A 518 -23.81 10.02 9.75
C GLU A 518 -23.00 9.61 10.99
N GLY A 519 -21.70 9.35 10.86
CA GLY A 519 -20.82 8.96 11.96
C GLY A 519 -20.71 7.45 12.19
N VAL A 520 -21.21 6.63 11.25
CA VAL A 520 -21.08 5.17 11.33
C VAL A 520 -19.69 4.76 10.86
N CYS A 521 -18.93 4.12 11.73
CA CYS A 521 -17.59 3.62 11.45
C CYS A 521 -17.62 2.11 11.17
N TYR A 522 -17.00 1.71 10.07
CA TYR A 522 -16.83 0.34 9.65
C TYR A 522 -15.36 -0.01 9.65
N ILE A 523 -14.99 -1.09 10.34
CA ILE A 523 -13.65 -1.66 10.25
C ILE A 523 -13.74 -2.89 9.36
N ALA A 524 -12.99 -2.86 8.27
CA ALA A 524 -12.85 -3.97 7.34
C ALA A 524 -11.43 -4.54 7.39
N LYS A 525 -11.24 -5.79 7.01
CA LYS A 525 -9.90 -6.29 6.63
C LYS A 525 -9.47 -5.62 5.33
N SER A 526 -8.20 -5.23 5.24
CA SER A 526 -7.59 -4.74 4.00
C SER A 526 -7.19 -5.92 3.10
N ASP A 527 -8.16 -6.72 2.68
CA ASP A 527 -7.98 -7.87 1.78
C ASP A 527 -9.01 -7.83 0.64
N PRO A 528 -8.91 -8.69 -0.39
CA PRO A 528 -9.87 -8.72 -1.49
C PRO A 528 -11.30 -9.04 -1.07
N ARG A 529 -11.55 -9.66 0.09
CA ARG A 529 -12.90 -10.05 0.51
C ARG A 529 -13.64 -8.92 1.22
N LEU A 530 -12.92 -7.90 1.69
CA LEU A 530 -13.46 -6.74 2.39
C LEU A 530 -14.42 -7.16 3.53
N GLU A 531 -13.94 -8.08 4.36
CA GLU A 531 -14.67 -8.58 5.51
C GLU A 531 -14.84 -7.46 6.54
N ILE A 532 -16.08 -7.10 6.89
CA ILE A 532 -16.35 -6.12 7.94
C ILE A 532 -16.25 -6.85 9.28
N VAL A 533 -15.22 -6.52 10.05
CA VAL A 533 -14.94 -7.15 11.35
C VAL A 533 -15.62 -6.44 12.50
N ALA A 534 -15.90 -5.14 12.33
CA ALA A 534 -16.59 -4.37 13.35
C ALA A 534 -17.33 -3.15 12.79
N ARG A 535 -18.27 -2.66 13.60
CA ARG A 535 -19.06 -1.47 13.34
C ARG A 535 -19.27 -0.72 14.65
N SER A 536 -19.08 0.59 14.60
CA SER A 536 -19.32 1.55 15.68
C SER A 536 -20.03 2.79 15.16
N ASP A 537 -20.53 3.62 16.06
CA ASP A 537 -21.33 4.80 15.71
C ASP A 537 -20.93 5.94 16.65
N LEU A 538 -20.48 7.05 16.07
CA LEU A 538 -20.06 8.25 16.79
C LEU A 538 -21.24 9.12 17.24
N LYS A 539 -22.47 8.81 16.78
CA LYS A 539 -23.72 9.52 17.07
C LYS A 539 -23.76 10.97 16.62
N GLU A 540 -22.80 11.38 15.79
CA GLU A 540 -22.70 12.72 15.26
C GLU A 540 -22.19 12.69 13.81
N PRO A 541 -22.65 13.61 12.95
CA PRO A 541 -22.17 13.68 11.58
C PRO A 541 -20.66 13.93 11.52
N VAL A 542 -20.02 13.35 10.50
CA VAL A 542 -18.58 13.47 10.24
C VAL A 542 -18.38 13.81 8.78
N LEU A 543 -17.57 14.84 8.51
CA LEU A 543 -17.13 15.20 7.15
C LEU A 543 -15.60 15.25 7.03
N ALA A 544 -14.89 15.04 8.14
CA ALA A 544 -13.45 15.10 8.22
C ALA A 544 -12.84 13.69 8.33
N THR A 545 -11.74 13.45 7.61
CA THR A 545 -10.98 12.20 7.77
C THR A 545 -10.26 12.24 9.13
N PRO A 546 -10.36 11.22 9.99
CA PRO A 546 -9.75 11.27 11.32
C PRO A 546 -8.21 11.17 11.24
N ALA A 547 -7.54 11.62 12.30
CA ALA A 547 -6.11 11.37 12.47
C ALA A 547 -5.87 10.06 13.21
N VAL A 548 -4.76 9.39 12.92
CA VAL A 548 -4.35 8.14 13.56
C VAL A 548 -2.95 8.31 14.14
N LEU A 549 -2.81 8.15 15.46
CA LEU A 549 -1.49 8.20 16.09
C LEU A 549 -1.47 7.38 17.39
N GLY A 550 -0.42 6.59 17.60
CA GLY A 550 -0.20 5.87 18.87
C GLY A 550 -1.34 4.94 19.28
N GLY A 551 -1.98 4.28 18.31
CA GLY A 551 -3.13 3.41 18.55
C GLY A 551 -4.45 4.13 18.90
N LYS A 552 -4.49 5.45 18.72
CA LYS A 552 -5.66 6.30 18.93
C LYS A 552 -6.17 6.86 17.61
N LEU A 553 -7.49 7.04 17.53
CA LEU A 553 -8.16 7.78 16.47
C LEU A 553 -8.65 9.11 17.02
N TYR A 554 -8.39 10.18 16.29
CA TYR A 554 -8.89 11.51 16.61
C TYR A 554 -9.90 11.91 15.56
N PHE A 555 -11.18 11.88 15.94
CA PHE A 555 -12.28 12.30 15.09
C PHE A 555 -12.60 13.76 15.32
N ARG A 556 -12.90 14.45 14.22
CA ARG A 556 -13.67 15.68 14.24
C ARG A 556 -15.08 15.38 13.72
N THR A 557 -16.06 15.53 14.57
CA THR A 557 -17.48 15.48 14.23
C THR A 557 -18.02 16.89 14.01
N ALA A 558 -19.31 17.01 13.72
CA ALA A 558 -19.99 18.29 13.57
C ALA A 558 -19.90 19.18 14.83
N GLU A 559 -19.88 18.58 16.02
CA GLU A 559 -19.92 19.31 17.29
C GLU A 559 -18.72 19.06 18.20
N HIS A 560 -17.96 17.98 17.99
CA HIS A 560 -16.94 17.54 18.92
C HIS A 560 -15.62 17.09 18.27
N LEU A 561 -14.56 17.16 19.06
CA LEU A 561 -13.39 16.31 18.92
C LEU A 561 -13.56 15.09 19.81
N ILE A 562 -13.28 13.90 19.28
CA ILE A 562 -13.42 12.63 20.00
C ILE A 562 -12.13 11.84 19.84
N CYS A 563 -11.54 11.42 20.96
CA CYS A 563 -10.41 10.50 20.95
C CYS A 563 -10.87 9.08 21.28
N ILE A 564 -10.73 8.18 20.33
CA ILE A 564 -10.97 6.76 20.50
C ILE A 564 -9.65 6.04 20.72
N GLY A 565 -9.58 5.19 21.74
CA GLY A 565 -8.39 4.43 22.10
C GLY A 565 -8.66 3.55 23.32
N LYS A 566 -7.78 2.57 23.59
CA LYS A 566 -7.89 1.78 24.82
C LYS A 566 -7.48 2.65 26.02
N PRO A 567 -8.26 2.68 27.12
CA PRO A 567 -7.84 3.35 28.36
C PRO A 567 -6.50 2.78 28.82
N SER A 568 -5.54 3.66 29.13
CA SER A 568 -4.24 3.22 29.63
C SER A 568 -4.42 2.61 31.03
N ALA A 569 -4.33 1.29 31.15
CA ALA A 569 -3.61 0.74 32.30
C ALA A 569 -2.17 1.29 32.21
N ALA A 570 -1.50 1.49 33.35
CA ALA A 570 -0.15 2.03 33.44
C ALA A 570 0.70 1.63 32.22
N VAL A 571 1.30 2.63 31.58
CA VAL A 571 2.09 2.51 30.36
C VAL A 571 3.12 1.40 30.52
N ASP A 572 2.76 0.20 30.06
CA ASP A 572 3.75 -0.71 29.52
C ASP A 572 4.36 0.02 28.32
N ALA A 573 5.69 0.02 28.26
CA ALA A 573 6.51 0.56 27.18
C ALA A 573 5.82 0.37 25.82
N PRO A 574 5.97 1.33 24.86
CA PRO A 574 5.24 1.33 23.59
C PRO A 574 5.14 -0.09 23.08
N ALA A 575 3.90 -0.60 23.00
CA ALA A 575 3.64 -1.94 22.51
C ALA A 575 4.45 -2.08 21.23
N ALA A 576 5.46 -2.97 21.25
CA ALA A 576 6.37 -3.16 20.14
C ALA A 576 5.54 -3.18 18.86
N ALA A 577 5.92 -2.33 17.88
CA ALA A 577 5.29 -2.33 16.57
C ALA A 577 5.06 -3.78 16.18
N LYS A 578 3.82 -4.14 15.81
CA LYS A 578 3.55 -5.51 15.37
C LYS A 578 4.62 -5.82 14.32
N PRO A 579 5.40 -6.89 14.51
CA PRO A 579 6.55 -7.08 13.67
C PRO A 579 6.02 -7.20 12.22
N VAL A 580 6.54 -6.34 11.33
CA VAL A 580 6.36 -6.38 9.86
C VAL A 580 6.34 -7.82 9.34
N LYS A 581 7.06 -8.71 10.02
CA LYS A 581 7.04 -10.15 9.84
C LYS A 581 6.95 -10.88 11.18
N GLN A 582 6.02 -11.82 11.36
CA GLN A 582 6.05 -12.70 12.52
C GLN A 582 7.28 -13.62 12.47
N LEU A 583 8.11 -13.58 13.51
CA LEU A 583 9.35 -14.34 13.61
C LEU A 583 9.14 -15.57 14.49
N ILE A 584 9.69 -16.70 14.06
CA ILE A 584 9.66 -17.98 14.79
C ILE A 584 10.59 -18.01 16.02
N LEU A 585 11.49 -17.03 16.13
CA LEU A 585 12.52 -16.90 17.16
C LEU A 585 12.65 -15.42 17.57
N PRO A 586 13.23 -15.14 18.76
CA PRO A 586 13.43 -13.76 19.24
C PRO A 586 14.19 -12.91 18.22
N GLY A 587 13.61 -11.75 17.89
CA GLY A 587 14.14 -10.90 16.85
C GLY A 587 13.31 -9.63 16.67
N GLU A 588 13.74 -8.83 15.71
CA GLU A 588 13.09 -7.61 15.28
C GLU A 588 12.79 -7.71 13.79
N SER A 589 11.69 -7.12 13.37
CA SER A 589 11.37 -6.97 11.95
C SER A 589 11.08 -5.51 11.65
N PHE A 590 11.51 -5.06 10.48
CA PHE A 590 11.48 -3.65 10.08
C PHE A 590 11.37 -3.56 8.55
N LEU A 591 11.25 -2.35 8.01
CA LEU A 591 11.26 -2.12 6.59
C LEU A 591 12.65 -1.66 6.14
N VAL A 592 13.15 -2.28 5.08
CA VAL A 592 14.28 -1.76 4.29
C VAL A 592 13.76 -1.57 2.87
N GLU A 593 13.83 -0.35 2.35
CA GLU A 593 13.34 -0.06 0.98
C GLU A 593 11.87 -0.48 0.77
N ASN A 594 11.02 -0.27 1.79
CA ASN A 594 9.61 -0.71 1.84
C ASN A 594 9.40 -2.23 1.71
N ARG A 595 10.43 -3.04 1.93
CA ARG A 595 10.35 -4.50 1.97
C ARG A 595 10.52 -5.02 3.40
N PRO A 596 9.74 -6.03 3.82
CA PRO A 596 9.93 -6.70 5.11
C PRO A 596 11.34 -7.27 5.26
N ALA A 597 12.06 -6.78 6.26
CA ALA A 597 13.35 -7.31 6.70
C ALA A 597 13.25 -7.77 8.16
N PHE A 598 14.18 -8.63 8.57
CA PHE A 598 14.25 -9.11 9.94
C PHE A 598 15.68 -9.35 10.39
N VAL A 599 15.84 -9.34 11.71
CA VAL A 599 17.02 -9.81 12.44
C VAL A 599 16.54 -10.70 13.58
N LEU A 600 16.98 -11.95 13.60
CA LEU A 600 16.97 -12.81 14.77
C LEU A 600 18.19 -12.49 15.61
N TRP A 601 17.97 -12.10 16.86
CA TRP A 601 19.04 -11.62 17.74
C TRP A 601 19.52 -12.73 18.68
N PRO A 602 20.85 -12.93 18.84
CA PRO A 602 21.33 -13.79 19.90
C PRO A 602 20.98 -13.18 21.27
N PRO A 603 20.99 -14.01 22.33
CA PRO A 603 20.86 -13.54 23.70
C PRO A 603 21.79 -12.35 23.97
N GLN A 604 21.33 -11.37 24.74
CA GLN A 604 21.99 -10.07 24.90
C GLN A 604 23.45 -10.22 25.38
N GLU A 605 23.71 -11.19 26.25
CA GLU A 605 25.02 -11.52 26.80
C GLU A 605 26.00 -12.13 25.77
N LYS A 606 25.51 -12.55 24.60
CA LYS A 606 26.32 -13.12 23.51
C LYS A 606 26.48 -12.16 22.31
N ARG A 607 25.85 -10.99 22.36
CA ARG A 607 25.97 -9.95 21.30
C ARG A 607 27.38 -9.36 21.31
N ARG A 608 27.90 -9.07 20.12
CA ARG A 608 29.28 -8.60 19.89
C ARG A 608 29.30 -7.41 18.94
N ASN A 609 30.38 -6.63 18.96
CA ASN A 609 30.62 -5.54 18.02
C ASN A 609 32.01 -5.71 17.36
N PRO A 610 32.11 -5.88 16.03
CA PRO A 610 30.97 -5.99 15.11
C PRO A 610 30.18 -7.29 15.32
N GLN A 611 28.87 -7.26 15.10
CA GLN A 611 28.00 -8.42 15.30
C GLN A 611 28.21 -9.43 14.16
N PRO A 612 28.73 -10.66 14.42
CA PRO A 612 28.77 -11.71 13.41
C PRO A 612 27.35 -12.19 13.09
N TRP A 613 27.14 -12.55 11.84
CA TRP A 613 25.80 -12.83 11.34
C TRP A 613 25.76 -13.77 10.14
N ILE A 614 24.63 -14.45 10.04
CA ILE A 614 24.17 -15.18 8.87
C ILE A 614 23.30 -14.24 8.05
N PHE A 615 23.68 -14.06 6.78
CA PHE A 615 22.87 -13.31 5.83
C PHE A 615 22.03 -14.30 5.02
N TYR A 616 20.78 -14.41 5.46
CA TYR A 616 19.81 -15.39 5.00
C TYR A 616 18.98 -14.83 3.85
N ALA A 617 18.71 -15.66 2.83
CA ALA A 617 17.90 -15.31 1.67
C ALA A 617 16.47 -15.89 1.75
N PRO A 618 15.50 -15.20 2.40
CA PRO A 618 14.12 -15.64 2.41
C PRO A 618 13.51 -15.40 1.02
N THR A 619 13.17 -16.45 0.28
CA THR A 619 12.54 -16.30 -1.04
C THR A 619 11.03 -16.06 -0.98
N LEU A 620 10.42 -16.20 0.20
CA LEU A 620 8.98 -16.10 0.41
C LEU A 620 8.66 -15.45 1.78
N PRO A 621 7.48 -14.82 1.91
CA PRO A 621 7.06 -14.17 3.16
C PRO A 621 7.09 -15.08 4.39
N ALA A 622 6.87 -16.39 4.22
CA ALA A 622 6.83 -17.38 5.30
C ALA A 622 8.20 -17.77 5.88
N TYR A 623 9.33 -17.37 5.26
CA TYR A 623 10.68 -17.75 5.71
C TYR A 623 11.34 -16.70 6.61
N PRO A 624 12.03 -17.04 7.70
CA PRO A 624 12.40 -18.39 8.09
C PRO A 624 11.21 -19.16 8.67
N ASP A 625 11.09 -20.44 8.28
CA ASP A 625 9.99 -21.32 8.70
C ASP A 625 10.42 -22.28 9.83
N GLU A 626 9.46 -23.03 10.39
CA GLU A 626 9.71 -23.98 11.49
C GLU A 626 10.74 -25.07 11.15
N ALA A 627 10.98 -25.39 9.87
CA ALA A 627 11.96 -26.42 9.50
C ALA A 627 13.39 -25.96 9.82
N GLU A 628 13.69 -24.68 9.65
CA GLU A 628 15.01 -24.09 9.91
C GLU A 628 15.19 -23.61 11.36
N LYS A 629 14.16 -23.75 12.20
CA LYS A 629 14.20 -23.28 13.60
C LYS A 629 15.39 -23.84 14.36
N TRP A 630 15.65 -25.15 14.23
CA TRP A 630 16.75 -25.81 14.94
C TRP A 630 18.12 -25.19 14.60
N MET A 631 18.40 -24.92 13.32
CA MET A 631 19.68 -24.35 12.92
C MET A 631 19.81 -22.89 13.33
N HIS A 632 18.72 -22.11 13.21
CA HIS A 632 18.70 -20.73 13.67
C HIS A 632 18.95 -20.65 15.18
N GLU A 633 18.34 -21.52 16.00
CA GLU A 633 18.63 -21.58 17.44
C GLU A 633 20.11 -21.82 17.72
N ARG A 634 20.77 -22.74 17.01
CA ARG A 634 22.21 -22.99 17.20
C ARG A 634 23.06 -21.78 16.81
N PHE A 635 22.69 -21.05 15.76
CA PHE A 635 23.37 -19.79 15.40
C PHE A 635 23.26 -18.75 16.51
N LEU A 636 22.05 -18.54 17.02
CA LEU A 636 21.79 -17.57 18.09
C LEU A 636 22.50 -17.96 19.39
N GLU A 637 22.49 -19.25 19.73
CA GLU A 637 23.23 -19.81 20.87
C GLU A 637 24.75 -19.63 20.73
N ALA A 638 25.29 -19.62 19.51
CA ALA A 638 26.69 -19.33 19.24
C ALA A 638 27.01 -17.82 19.18
N GLY A 639 26.04 -16.95 19.48
CA GLY A 639 26.21 -15.50 19.43
C GLY A 639 26.29 -14.95 18.01
N ILE A 640 25.65 -15.61 17.04
CA ILE A 640 25.56 -15.22 15.62
C ILE A 640 24.13 -14.77 15.34
N ALA A 641 23.95 -13.54 14.85
CA ALA A 641 22.63 -13.06 14.43
C ALA A 641 22.23 -13.68 13.09
N VAL A 642 20.93 -13.75 12.78
CA VAL A 642 20.45 -14.18 11.46
C VAL A 642 19.59 -13.07 10.90
N ALA A 643 19.90 -12.57 9.71
CA ALA A 643 19.14 -11.48 9.13
C ALA A 643 18.80 -11.76 7.66
N GLY A 644 17.62 -11.30 7.22
CA GLY A 644 17.16 -11.49 5.86
C GLY A 644 16.11 -10.46 5.46
N ILE A 645 15.94 -10.30 4.15
CA ILE A 645 14.99 -9.35 3.55
C ILE A 645 14.15 -10.07 2.50
N ASP A 646 12.83 -9.86 2.55
CA ASP A 646 11.89 -10.38 1.57
C ASP A 646 12.11 -9.68 0.23
N CYS A 647 12.81 -10.37 -0.67
CA CYS A 647 13.03 -9.89 -2.03
C CYS A 647 12.02 -10.46 -3.04
N GLY A 648 11.03 -11.23 -2.58
CA GLY A 648 10.09 -11.95 -3.42
C GLY A 648 10.74 -12.96 -4.37
N GLU A 649 10.00 -13.29 -5.43
CA GLU A 649 10.38 -14.25 -6.46
C GLU A 649 11.28 -13.59 -7.55
N ALA A 650 12.34 -12.91 -7.12
CA ALA A 650 13.26 -12.21 -8.03
C ALA A 650 14.50 -13.03 -8.47
N TYR A 651 14.62 -14.29 -8.05
CA TYR A 651 15.56 -15.28 -8.63
C TYR A 651 17.02 -14.85 -8.77
N GLY A 652 17.52 -14.02 -7.85
CA GLY A 652 18.89 -13.49 -7.90
C GLY A 652 19.14 -12.45 -9.00
N SER A 653 18.08 -11.85 -9.55
CA SER A 653 18.15 -10.79 -10.56
C SER A 653 18.86 -9.52 -10.04
N PRO A 654 19.29 -8.61 -10.93
CA PRO A 654 19.93 -7.35 -10.51
C PRO A 654 19.10 -6.54 -9.51
N ASP A 655 17.79 -6.41 -9.74
CA ASP A 655 16.88 -5.71 -8.84
C ASP A 655 16.80 -6.40 -7.48
N GLY A 656 16.72 -7.73 -7.49
CA GLY A 656 16.83 -8.52 -6.29
C GLY A 656 18.12 -8.23 -5.51
N GLN A 657 19.27 -8.26 -6.18
CA GLN A 657 20.57 -8.00 -5.55
C GLN A 657 20.64 -6.60 -4.91
N SER A 658 19.90 -5.63 -5.45
CA SER A 658 19.81 -4.29 -4.86
C SER A 658 19.17 -4.29 -3.47
N LEU A 659 18.11 -5.08 -3.26
CA LEU A 659 17.44 -5.23 -1.97
C LEU A 659 18.32 -5.95 -0.94
N PHE A 660 19.01 -7.01 -1.38
CA PHE A 660 20.03 -7.68 -0.55
C PHE A 660 21.15 -6.71 -0.16
N THR A 661 21.61 -5.89 -1.11
CA THR A 661 22.62 -4.86 -0.83
C THR A 661 22.11 -3.78 0.12
N ALA A 662 20.84 -3.41 0.04
CA ALA A 662 20.21 -2.44 0.93
C ALA A 662 20.18 -2.97 2.38
N LEU A 663 19.77 -4.23 2.60
CA LEU A 663 19.82 -4.82 3.94
C LEU A 663 21.25 -4.93 4.46
N TYR A 664 22.20 -5.34 3.60
CA TYR A 664 23.61 -5.38 3.98
C TYR A 664 24.10 -4.03 4.48
N ARG A 665 23.82 -2.94 3.76
CA ARG A 665 24.19 -1.56 4.17
C ARG A 665 23.48 -1.14 5.44
N GLU A 666 22.18 -1.40 5.54
CA GLU A 666 21.43 -1.11 6.76
C GLU A 666 22.12 -1.71 7.99
N LEU A 667 22.43 -3.01 7.95
CA LEU A 667 23.02 -3.72 9.09
C LEU A 667 24.48 -3.34 9.35
N THR A 668 25.30 -3.22 8.31
CA THR A 668 26.73 -2.92 8.47
C THR A 668 26.99 -1.46 8.80
N ASP A 669 26.30 -0.52 8.13
CA ASP A 669 26.52 0.91 8.30
C ASP A 669 25.83 1.47 9.55
N LYS A 670 24.65 0.93 9.93
CA LYS A 670 23.82 1.50 11.01
C LYS A 670 23.72 0.63 12.27
N HIS A 671 23.84 -0.70 12.14
CA HIS A 671 23.65 -1.63 13.26
C HIS A 671 24.93 -2.35 13.70
N ALA A 672 26.10 -1.92 13.19
CA ALA A 672 27.42 -2.44 13.54
C ALA A 672 27.59 -3.96 13.29
N PHE A 673 26.98 -4.49 12.23
CA PHE A 673 27.19 -5.87 11.81
C PHE A 673 28.54 -6.02 11.10
N ALA A 674 29.12 -7.22 11.17
CA ALA A 674 30.39 -7.51 10.50
C ALA A 674 30.28 -7.35 8.98
N ALA A 675 31.28 -6.73 8.35
CA ALA A 675 31.29 -6.50 6.90
C ALA A 675 31.34 -7.79 6.05
N LYS A 676 31.63 -8.95 6.65
CA LYS A 676 31.67 -10.25 5.96
C LYS A 676 30.73 -11.27 6.60
N PRO A 677 29.44 -11.32 6.24
CA PRO A 677 28.54 -12.40 6.68
C PRO A 677 28.89 -13.76 6.10
N CYS A 678 28.39 -14.83 6.75
CA CYS A 678 28.18 -16.11 6.08
C CYS A 678 26.79 -16.10 5.43
N LEU A 679 26.70 -16.41 4.13
CA LEU A 679 25.41 -16.45 3.43
C LEU A 679 24.73 -17.80 3.64
N LEU A 680 23.40 -17.81 3.70
CA LEU A 680 22.61 -19.05 3.79
C LEU A 680 21.46 -19.04 2.77
N GLY A 681 21.48 -20.02 1.85
CA GLY A 681 20.49 -20.17 0.80
C GLY A 681 19.85 -21.57 0.78
N ARG A 682 18.52 -21.61 0.90
CA ARG A 682 17.73 -22.85 0.77
C ARG A 682 16.96 -22.84 -0.55
N SER A 683 16.97 -23.94 -1.30
CA SER A 683 16.26 -24.05 -2.59
C SER A 683 16.59 -22.83 -3.47
N ARG A 684 15.60 -22.07 -3.97
CA ARG A 684 15.79 -20.85 -4.76
C ARG A 684 16.58 -19.75 -4.06
N GLY A 685 16.69 -19.79 -2.73
CA GLY A 685 17.61 -18.94 -1.95
C GLY A 685 19.07 -19.09 -2.39
N GLY A 686 19.43 -20.22 -2.99
CA GLY A 686 20.72 -20.44 -3.64
C GLY A 686 21.05 -19.42 -4.72
N LEU A 687 20.08 -19.05 -5.58
CA LEU A 687 20.27 -18.08 -6.67
C LEU A 687 20.61 -16.71 -6.09
N TRP A 688 19.98 -16.35 -4.98
CA TRP A 688 20.21 -15.10 -4.28
C TRP A 688 21.61 -14.99 -3.70
N VAL A 689 21.96 -15.94 -2.84
CA VAL A 689 23.25 -15.90 -2.13
C VAL A 689 24.42 -16.04 -3.11
N SER A 690 24.27 -16.86 -4.16
CA SER A 690 25.32 -17.01 -5.17
C SER A 690 25.45 -15.79 -6.07
N SER A 691 24.36 -15.24 -6.62
CA SER A 691 24.40 -14.01 -7.42
C SER A 691 25.03 -12.84 -6.66
N TRP A 692 24.59 -12.62 -5.41
CA TRP A 692 25.10 -11.52 -4.60
C TRP A 692 26.57 -11.73 -4.21
N ALA A 693 26.96 -12.96 -3.85
CA ALA A 693 28.35 -13.30 -3.56
C ALA A 693 29.25 -13.12 -4.79
N ILE A 694 28.81 -13.53 -5.98
CA ILE A 694 29.59 -13.38 -7.22
C ILE A 694 29.83 -11.89 -7.51
N ALA A 695 28.86 -11.03 -7.20
CA ALA A 695 29.01 -9.58 -7.33
C ALA A 695 29.86 -8.94 -6.21
N ASN A 696 30.04 -9.61 -5.06
CA ASN A 696 30.71 -9.08 -3.87
C ASN A 696 31.61 -10.11 -3.17
N PRO A 697 32.54 -10.78 -3.89
CA PRO A 697 33.29 -11.91 -3.33
C PRO A 697 34.12 -11.52 -2.10
N GLU A 698 34.58 -10.27 -2.03
CA GLU A 698 35.35 -9.73 -0.92
C GLU A 698 34.55 -9.51 0.37
N LYS A 699 33.21 -9.43 0.26
CA LYS A 699 32.28 -9.20 1.39
C LYS A 699 31.67 -10.49 1.94
N VAL A 700 32.14 -11.66 1.51
CA VAL A 700 31.57 -12.94 1.90
C VAL A 700 32.57 -13.75 2.70
N ALA A 701 32.17 -14.23 3.88
CA ALA A 701 33.01 -15.11 4.70
C ALA A 701 32.79 -16.60 4.37
N GLY A 702 31.64 -16.95 3.80
CA GLY A 702 31.32 -18.28 3.29
C GLY A 702 29.88 -18.40 2.83
N ILE A 703 29.53 -19.52 2.19
CA ILE A 703 28.17 -19.82 1.72
C ILE A 703 27.74 -21.19 2.24
N ALA A 704 26.65 -21.23 3.00
CA ALA A 704 25.97 -22.43 3.41
C ALA A 704 24.70 -22.65 2.55
N GLY A 705 24.40 -23.90 2.21
CA GLY A 705 23.26 -24.21 1.34
C GLY A 705 22.53 -25.50 1.66
N ILE A 706 21.19 -25.45 1.55
CA ILE A 706 20.29 -26.61 1.67
C ILE A 706 19.60 -26.80 0.32
N TYR A 707 19.96 -27.88 -0.39
CA TYR A 707 19.58 -28.17 -1.78
C TYR A 707 19.45 -26.91 -2.67
N PRO A 708 20.47 -26.02 -2.66
CA PRO A 708 20.37 -24.71 -3.28
C PRO A 708 20.30 -24.82 -4.80
N VAL A 709 19.47 -23.95 -5.40
CA VAL A 709 19.48 -23.70 -6.84
C VAL A 709 20.65 -22.77 -7.16
N PHE A 710 21.48 -23.15 -8.13
CA PHE A 710 22.51 -22.30 -8.71
C PHE A 710 22.33 -22.12 -10.22
N ASP A 711 21.57 -23.01 -10.86
CA ASP A 711 21.32 -22.97 -12.29
C ASP A 711 19.88 -22.51 -12.60
N LEU A 712 19.76 -21.28 -13.12
CA LEU A 712 18.50 -20.67 -13.57
C LEU A 712 17.74 -21.53 -14.59
N THR A 713 18.43 -22.38 -15.35
CA THR A 713 17.79 -23.23 -16.37
C THR A 713 17.04 -24.42 -15.77
N THR A 714 17.31 -24.75 -14.50
CA THR A 714 16.73 -25.92 -13.84
C THR A 714 15.44 -25.59 -13.10
N TYR A 715 15.53 -24.76 -12.06
CA TYR A 715 14.40 -24.38 -11.22
C TYR A 715 14.50 -22.90 -10.85
N PRO A 716 13.46 -22.07 -11.01
CA PRO A 716 12.12 -22.42 -11.48
C PRO A 716 12.01 -22.69 -12.99
N GLY A 717 13.07 -22.43 -13.78
CA GLY A 717 13.04 -22.41 -15.24
C GLY A 717 13.17 -20.98 -15.79
N LEU A 718 13.62 -20.86 -17.04
CA LEU A 718 13.91 -19.55 -17.66
C LEU A 718 12.65 -18.74 -17.96
N ASP A 719 11.55 -19.40 -18.30
CA ASP A 719 10.25 -18.79 -18.56
C ASP A 719 9.74 -18.03 -17.32
N LYS A 720 9.90 -18.63 -16.13
CA LYS A 720 9.53 -18.03 -14.86
C LYS A 720 10.53 -17.01 -14.37
N ALA A 721 11.82 -17.22 -14.64
CA ALA A 721 12.87 -16.31 -14.19
C ALA A 721 12.94 -15.02 -15.02
N ALA A 722 12.73 -15.10 -16.34
CA ALA A 722 12.97 -13.99 -17.27
C ALA A 722 12.27 -12.66 -16.92
N PRO A 723 11.01 -12.64 -16.47
CA PRO A 723 10.36 -11.40 -16.03
C PRO A 723 11.12 -10.67 -14.93
N SER A 724 11.69 -11.39 -13.95
CA SER A 724 12.46 -10.81 -12.85
C SER A 724 13.81 -10.22 -13.29
N TYR A 725 14.27 -10.58 -14.49
CA TYR A 725 15.46 -10.01 -15.14
C TYR A 725 15.10 -8.92 -16.16
N GLY A 726 13.81 -8.61 -16.34
CA GLY A 726 13.35 -7.66 -17.37
C GLY A 726 13.53 -8.17 -18.81
N LEU A 727 13.63 -9.49 -19.00
CA LEU A 727 13.94 -10.13 -20.28
C LEU A 727 12.82 -11.09 -20.71
N THR A 728 12.82 -11.46 -22.00
CA THR A 728 12.07 -12.63 -22.48
C THR A 728 12.84 -13.91 -22.18
N GLU A 729 12.17 -15.08 -22.22
CA GLU A 729 12.86 -16.36 -22.03
C GLU A 729 14.04 -16.53 -23.01
N SER A 730 13.85 -16.21 -24.28
CA SER A 730 14.92 -16.28 -25.30
C SER A 730 16.07 -15.36 -24.97
N ALA A 731 15.78 -14.11 -24.57
CA ALA A 731 16.81 -13.14 -24.24
C ALA A 731 17.57 -13.53 -22.95
N LEU A 732 16.88 -14.08 -21.94
CA LEU A 732 17.55 -14.61 -20.74
C LEU A 732 18.40 -15.83 -21.08
N ARG A 733 17.93 -16.71 -21.97
CA ARG A 733 18.67 -17.88 -22.46
C ARG A 733 19.97 -17.47 -23.17
N GLU A 734 19.92 -16.43 -24.00
CA GLU A 734 21.07 -15.87 -24.70
C GLU A 734 22.08 -15.20 -23.75
N SER A 735 21.62 -14.74 -22.59
CA SER A 735 22.42 -14.01 -21.61
C SER A 735 22.77 -14.82 -20.35
N LEU A 736 22.64 -16.15 -20.38
CA LEU A 736 22.96 -17.01 -19.23
C LEU A 736 24.40 -16.89 -18.76
N ALA A 737 25.35 -16.62 -19.66
CA ALA A 737 26.75 -16.38 -19.26
C ALA A 737 26.89 -15.16 -18.31
N GLN A 738 26.00 -14.18 -18.42
CA GLN A 738 25.96 -12.99 -17.58
C GLN A 738 25.12 -13.18 -16.31
N HIS A 739 24.00 -13.89 -16.41
CA HIS A 739 22.99 -13.90 -15.35
C HIS A 739 22.92 -15.20 -14.55
N ASN A 740 23.34 -16.33 -15.12
CA ASN A 740 23.22 -17.63 -14.47
C ASN A 740 24.35 -17.83 -13.44
N PRO A 741 24.07 -17.97 -12.13
CA PRO A 741 25.12 -18.06 -11.12
C PRO A 741 26.08 -19.22 -11.34
N ILE A 742 25.58 -20.39 -11.75
CA ILE A 742 26.44 -21.55 -12.02
C ILE A 742 27.45 -21.26 -13.14
N ALA A 743 27.07 -20.45 -14.13
CA ALA A 743 27.95 -20.05 -15.23
C ALA A 743 29.10 -19.15 -14.78
N ARG A 744 28.95 -18.49 -13.62
CA ARG A 744 29.86 -17.46 -13.09
C ARG A 744 30.49 -17.83 -11.74
N ILE A 745 30.32 -19.08 -11.30
CA ILE A 745 30.75 -19.51 -9.96
C ILE A 745 32.27 -19.56 -9.80
N ASP A 746 33.01 -19.55 -10.92
CA ASP A 746 34.46 -19.44 -10.98
C ASP A 746 34.99 -18.16 -10.32
N VAL A 747 34.19 -17.09 -10.28
CA VAL A 747 34.50 -15.87 -9.52
C VAL A 747 34.70 -16.19 -8.04
N LEU A 748 33.81 -16.98 -7.44
CA LEU A 748 33.90 -17.36 -6.04
C LEU A 748 35.03 -18.35 -5.78
N ALA A 749 35.23 -19.31 -6.70
CA ALA A 749 36.31 -20.27 -6.61
C ALA A 749 37.70 -19.59 -6.65
N ARG A 750 37.90 -18.61 -7.55
CA ARG A 750 39.13 -17.80 -7.61
C ARG A 750 39.35 -16.97 -6.34
N ALA A 751 38.27 -16.44 -5.77
CA ALA A 751 38.30 -15.74 -4.49
C ALA A 751 38.45 -16.69 -3.28
N LYS A 752 38.43 -18.01 -3.51
CA LYS A 752 38.47 -19.07 -2.48
C LYS A 752 37.41 -18.88 -1.39
N VAL A 753 36.21 -18.41 -1.77
CA VAL A 753 35.09 -18.29 -0.84
C VAL A 753 34.68 -19.69 -0.39
N PRO A 754 34.70 -20.02 0.91
CA PRO A 754 34.31 -21.35 1.37
C PRO A 754 32.82 -21.62 1.16
N VAL A 755 32.47 -22.84 0.78
CA VAL A 755 31.10 -23.29 0.53
C VAL A 755 30.83 -24.62 1.21
N PHE A 756 29.70 -24.73 1.90
CA PHE A 756 29.18 -25.99 2.44
C PHE A 756 27.74 -26.20 1.97
N ILE A 757 27.46 -27.33 1.33
CA ILE A 757 26.13 -27.66 0.82
C ILE A 757 25.72 -29.05 1.29
N ILE A 758 24.46 -29.19 1.72
CA ILE A 758 23.78 -30.49 1.85
C ILE A 758 22.69 -30.61 0.78
N HIS A 759 22.67 -31.70 0.03
CA HIS A 759 21.74 -31.90 -1.10
C HIS A 759 21.42 -33.39 -1.28
N GLY A 760 20.15 -33.74 -1.49
CA GLY A 760 19.72 -35.10 -1.80
C GLY A 760 20.16 -35.61 -3.19
N ASP A 761 20.33 -36.91 -3.35
CA ASP A 761 20.66 -37.55 -4.64
C ASP A 761 19.44 -37.88 -5.52
N ASP A 762 18.22 -37.82 -5.00
CA ASP A 762 16.94 -38.01 -5.73
C ASP A 762 16.13 -36.70 -5.83
N ASP A 763 16.81 -35.55 -5.81
CA ASP A 763 16.14 -34.24 -5.99
C ASP A 763 15.79 -34.01 -7.47
N LYS A 764 14.50 -34.14 -7.78
CA LYS A 764 13.93 -33.92 -9.13
C LYS A 764 13.51 -32.47 -9.38
N VAL A 765 13.40 -31.65 -8.34
CA VAL A 765 13.02 -30.24 -8.45
C VAL A 765 14.25 -29.39 -8.68
N VAL A 766 15.29 -29.62 -7.87
CA VAL A 766 16.61 -28.99 -8.00
C VAL A 766 17.61 -30.10 -8.29
N PRO A 767 17.84 -30.46 -9.57
CA PRO A 767 18.74 -31.55 -9.92
C PRO A 767 20.14 -31.36 -9.36
N LEU A 768 20.59 -32.31 -8.52
CA LEU A 768 21.91 -32.31 -7.88
C LEU A 768 23.04 -32.07 -8.88
N LYS A 769 22.98 -32.77 -10.02
CA LYS A 769 24.03 -32.77 -11.05
C LYS A 769 24.27 -31.38 -11.63
N GLN A 770 23.22 -30.65 -11.99
CA GLN A 770 23.28 -29.33 -12.61
C GLN A 770 23.49 -28.20 -11.59
N ASN A 771 23.24 -28.46 -10.30
CA ASN A 771 23.33 -27.45 -9.26
C ASN A 771 24.56 -27.70 -8.36
N SER A 772 24.39 -28.38 -7.22
CA SER A 772 25.44 -28.44 -6.21
C SER A 772 26.64 -29.31 -6.60
N ALA A 773 26.44 -30.39 -7.35
CA ALA A 773 27.55 -31.19 -7.87
C ALA A 773 28.32 -30.43 -8.96
N GLU A 774 27.63 -29.67 -9.82
CA GLU A 774 28.28 -28.79 -10.81
C GLU A 774 29.10 -27.69 -10.13
N LEU A 775 28.59 -27.08 -9.05
CA LEU A 775 29.35 -26.10 -8.26
C LEU A 775 30.64 -26.74 -7.71
N ALA A 776 30.54 -27.90 -7.08
CA ALA A 776 31.70 -28.60 -6.53
C ALA A 776 32.72 -28.96 -7.63
N ALA A 777 32.24 -29.42 -8.79
CA ALA A 777 33.09 -29.72 -9.94
C ALA A 777 33.82 -28.48 -10.46
N ARG A 778 33.15 -27.32 -10.54
CA ARG A 778 33.76 -26.05 -10.97
C ARG A 778 34.78 -25.53 -9.96
N TYR A 779 34.53 -25.68 -8.66
CA TYR A 779 35.52 -25.36 -7.62
C TYR A 779 36.76 -26.24 -7.74
N ALA A 780 36.59 -27.55 -7.94
CA ALA A 780 37.70 -28.48 -8.15
C ALA A 780 38.50 -28.12 -9.43
N ALA A 781 37.82 -27.84 -10.54
CA ALA A 781 38.45 -27.43 -11.79
C ALA A 781 39.23 -26.11 -11.68
N ALA A 782 38.78 -25.20 -10.81
CA ALA A 782 39.46 -23.94 -10.52
C ALA A 782 40.61 -24.08 -9.48
N GLY A 783 40.93 -25.29 -9.02
CA GLY A 783 41.97 -25.53 -8.00
C GLY A 783 41.56 -25.11 -6.59
N ALA A 784 40.26 -24.93 -6.34
CA ALA A 784 39.67 -24.53 -5.06
C ALA A 784 38.75 -25.64 -4.49
N GLY A 785 38.97 -26.90 -4.86
CA GLY A 785 38.12 -28.03 -4.43
C GLY A 785 37.97 -28.13 -2.91
N ASP A 786 39.05 -27.90 -2.16
CA ASP A 786 39.04 -27.94 -0.69
C ASP A 786 38.19 -26.83 -0.05
N ALA A 787 37.83 -25.79 -0.82
CA ALA A 787 36.94 -24.72 -0.37
C ALA A 787 35.46 -25.05 -0.62
N ALA A 788 35.10 -26.12 -1.31
CA ALA A 788 33.71 -26.51 -1.57
C ALA A 788 33.41 -27.92 -1.05
N ARG A 789 32.61 -28.00 0.02
CA ARG A 789 32.15 -29.26 0.62
C ARG A 789 30.69 -29.53 0.24
N LEU A 790 30.44 -30.70 -0.36
CA LEU A 790 29.11 -31.18 -0.71
C LEU A 790 28.80 -32.48 0.05
N VAL A 791 27.79 -32.44 0.90
CA VAL A 791 27.21 -33.61 1.57
C VAL A 791 26.01 -34.09 0.77
N VAL A 792 26.08 -35.33 0.27
CA VAL A 792 25.00 -35.94 -0.52
C VAL A 792 24.12 -36.81 0.39
N ALA A 793 22.87 -36.42 0.57
CA ALA A 793 21.89 -37.15 1.37
C ALA A 793 21.22 -38.27 0.54
N LYS A 794 21.55 -39.52 0.85
CA LYS A 794 21.08 -40.69 0.08
C LYS A 794 19.57 -40.91 0.17
N GLY A 795 18.95 -41.16 -0.98
CA GLY A 795 17.52 -41.42 -1.14
C GLY A 795 16.62 -40.22 -0.82
N GLN A 796 17.17 -39.01 -0.77
CA GLN A 796 16.42 -37.80 -0.43
C GLN A 796 16.20 -36.95 -1.68
N GLY A 797 14.98 -36.41 -1.83
CA GLY A 797 14.63 -35.46 -2.88
C GLY A 797 14.34 -34.06 -2.34
N HIS A 798 13.59 -33.25 -3.10
CA HIS A 798 13.18 -31.89 -2.68
C HIS A 798 12.08 -31.93 -1.62
N ASN A 799 12.46 -32.24 -0.39
CA ASN A 799 11.51 -32.46 0.69
C ASN A 799 11.96 -31.81 2.00
N PHE A 800 11.13 -31.97 3.03
CA PHE A 800 11.41 -31.49 4.38
C PHE A 800 12.03 -32.56 5.28
N TRP A 801 12.90 -33.42 4.73
CA TRP A 801 13.63 -34.39 5.54
C TRP A 801 14.46 -33.66 6.60
N GLN A 802 14.28 -34.03 7.87
CA GLN A 802 14.88 -33.31 9.00
C GLN A 802 16.40 -33.18 8.92
N GLY A 803 17.08 -34.17 8.34
CA GLY A 803 18.54 -34.15 8.20
C GLY A 803 19.09 -33.00 7.36
N PHE A 804 18.28 -32.41 6.46
CA PHE A 804 18.66 -31.20 5.74
C PHE A 804 18.81 -29.99 6.66
N PHE A 805 17.91 -29.87 7.65
CA PHE A 805 17.83 -28.72 8.53
C PHE A 805 18.54 -28.93 9.86
N GLN A 806 18.78 -30.20 10.23
CA GLN A 806 19.51 -30.61 11.43
C GLN A 806 20.94 -31.08 11.13
N CYS A 807 21.55 -30.54 10.08
CA CYS A 807 22.93 -30.85 9.70
C CYS A 807 23.92 -30.05 10.57
N GLN A 808 24.47 -30.70 11.61
CA GLN A 808 25.43 -30.07 12.51
C GLN A 808 26.68 -29.55 11.78
N GLU A 809 27.19 -30.30 10.80
CA GLU A 809 28.37 -29.90 10.02
C GLU A 809 28.16 -28.59 9.24
N LEU A 810 26.96 -28.38 8.69
CA LEU A 810 26.59 -27.15 8.00
C LEU A 810 26.50 -25.98 8.99
N VAL A 811 25.92 -26.24 10.17
CA VAL A 811 25.79 -25.23 11.24
C VAL A 811 27.17 -24.81 11.76
N ASP A 812 28.04 -25.76 12.05
CA ASP A 812 29.40 -25.50 12.53
C ASP A 812 30.20 -24.67 11.51
N PHE A 813 30.11 -25.06 10.23
CA PHE A 813 30.69 -24.29 9.14
C PHE A 813 30.17 -22.85 9.13
N ALA A 814 28.85 -22.63 9.16
CA ALA A 814 28.28 -21.29 9.08
C ALA A 814 28.66 -20.41 10.29
N ILE A 815 28.71 -20.99 11.49
CA ILE A 815 29.18 -20.33 12.72
C ILE A 815 30.64 -19.93 12.59
N GLU A 816 31.49 -20.85 12.13
CA GLU A 816 32.93 -20.60 11.95
C GLU A 816 33.16 -19.44 10.98
N ARG A 817 32.50 -19.47 9.80
CA ARG A 817 32.62 -18.44 8.77
C ARG A 817 32.13 -17.08 9.26
N ALA A 818 30.97 -17.02 9.91
CA ALA A 818 30.45 -15.76 10.46
C ALA A 818 31.38 -15.16 11.53
N ASN A 819 31.97 -16.00 12.38
CA ASN A 819 32.96 -15.55 13.37
C ASN A 819 34.25 -15.04 12.73
N GLU A 820 34.76 -15.69 11.69
CA GLU A 820 35.93 -15.21 10.95
C GLU A 820 35.67 -13.88 10.27
N GLY A 821 34.48 -13.70 9.69
CA GLY A 821 34.07 -12.45 9.07
C GLY A 821 34.09 -11.27 10.05
N ALA A 822 33.63 -11.47 11.29
CA ALA A 822 33.72 -10.47 12.35
C ALA A 822 35.16 -10.21 12.82
N LYS A 823 36.00 -11.26 12.92
CA LYS A 823 37.42 -11.10 13.30
C LYS A 823 38.24 -10.34 12.26
N ALA A 824 37.95 -10.53 10.98
CA ALA A 824 38.63 -9.80 9.89
C ALA A 824 38.37 -8.29 9.95
N ALA A 825 37.16 -7.89 10.36
CA ALA A 825 36.76 -6.49 10.52
C ALA A 825 37.36 -5.82 11.76
N ALA A 826 37.63 -6.56 12.84
CA ALA A 826 38.26 -6.03 14.07
C ALA A 826 39.79 -5.80 13.96
N ARG A 827 40.42 -6.24 12.86
CA ARG A 827 41.86 -6.09 12.59
C ARG A 827 42.17 -5.01 11.54
N GLN A 828 41.14 -4.44 10.92
CA GLN A 828 41.20 -3.28 10.02
C GLN A 828 40.75 -2.04 10.79
#